data_AF-A0A1Y4DVF8-F1
#
_entry.id   AF-A0A1Y4DVF8-F1
#
_cell.length_a   1.000
_cell.length_b   1.000
_cell.length_c   1.000
_cell.angle_alpha   90.00
_cell.angle_beta   90.00
_cell.angle_gamma   90.00
#
_symmetry.space_group_name_H-M   'P 1'
#
loop_
_entity.id
_entity.type
_entity.pdbx_description
1 polymer ?
#
loop_
_entity_poly.entity_id
_entity_poly.type
_entity_poly.pdbx_seq_one_letter_code
_entity_poly.pdbx_strand_id
1 'polypeptide(L)'
;MSDADEMRSLILACDTSTDMLACALAWWPAHGVSPAAAAGVEVLARADHLCRRHANVELVDTVAAVLEKAGKTMDDVDAVLVGRGPGSFTGVRIGISTAKGLARGANVDLFGISTLDATAWTAWRAGVRGLVGVAADAMRGEVYPALYRLDERGAVRLYERERVVKASVAIEEWSSRPDAHEIQLTGDGLVRYGNRFEEAGLMTRVLSRDLWWPTGEGLLLAARALIDEAGGSETALGSGDPALVLPIYTRLSDAEENERRRLGLAESAHMDTTGVADELAGRHLQLRPMGAADAEAASELEAACFEGAGHAPWTPTMFLDELGDGVAAPRSWWVAHDDGRLIGIAGGMIVDKDVQVLDVAVDAGYRRQGIARKLLAHVSYDAQMLGCESASLEVEADNAAAVALYEELGFSQVGVRRGYYGPGIDACVMSASLPLALPVDAASPEPTSAVHRAWPLSEPRRTDAELAELDRRKPVLAIESSCDETAVAIIDADGTLLANQVSTQIDFHARFGGVVPEIASRKHVEVIVGVVDAALEEAAEALGLEGGALSPKELAAVGVTQGPGLVGALVVGVAFAKGFAYAAGKPLICVNHLEGHLYANLLTTPDLKPPFIFTLVSGGHTMLVHVRAWGDYEVLGETLDDAVGEAFDKVAKALGLGYPGGPIISRLAEDGNPKAIDFPRALNRKGDYRFSLSGLKTAVMLYIEQENKAGRPIHLPDLAASFEAAVFDVQYKKARNALRETGAKEYCIGGGVAANPHLRDMMVRKLSRQGIRVTVPPQNACTDNAAMIAVVAREKFLKGEFSDFSIDADPNMTL
;
A
#
# COMPACT_ATOMS: atom_id res chain seq x y z
N MET A 1 31.53 0.25 31.09
CA MET A 1 31.51 -0.64 29.93
C MET A 1 32.86 -1.31 29.87
N SER A 2 32.90 -2.63 29.95
CA SER A 2 34.13 -3.40 29.69
C SER A 2 34.30 -3.60 28.19
N ASP A 3 35.53 -3.75 27.70
CA ASP A 3 35.88 -4.05 26.29
C ASP A 3 35.13 -5.26 25.66
N ALA A 4 34.37 -6.04 26.45
CA ALA A 4 33.51 -7.12 25.99
C ALA A 4 32.13 -6.66 25.44
N ASP A 5 31.67 -5.45 25.76
CA ASP A 5 30.41 -4.89 25.24
C ASP A 5 30.56 -4.31 23.82
N GLU A 6 31.77 -3.94 23.39
CA GLU A 6 32.03 -3.32 22.07
C GLU A 6 31.90 -4.28 20.87
N MET A 7 31.59 -5.57 21.09
CA MET A 7 31.50 -6.57 20.02
C MET A 7 30.17 -7.34 19.98
N ARG A 8 29.12 -6.89 20.68
CA ARG A 8 27.80 -7.56 20.68
C ARG A 8 26.78 -6.64 20.02
N SER A 9 25.81 -7.23 19.31
CA SER A 9 24.71 -6.47 18.70
C SER A 9 23.44 -6.60 19.55
N LEU A 10 22.78 -5.50 19.86
CA LEU A 10 21.55 -5.45 20.62
C LEU A 10 20.35 -5.51 19.68
N ILE A 11 19.52 -6.54 19.83
CA ILE A 11 18.44 -6.84 18.89
C ILE A 11 17.10 -6.75 19.59
N LEU A 12 16.20 -5.93 19.04
CA LEU A 12 14.81 -5.85 19.44
C LEU A 12 13.98 -6.76 18.54
N ALA A 13 13.25 -7.72 19.10
CA ALA A 13 12.37 -8.62 18.34
C ALA A 13 10.91 -8.42 18.73
N CYS A 14 10.01 -8.37 17.74
CA CYS A 14 8.56 -8.36 17.97
C CYS A 14 7.75 -9.16 16.94
N ASP A 15 6.62 -9.73 17.35
CA ASP A 15 5.66 -10.39 16.46
C ASP A 15 4.24 -10.15 16.93
N THR A 16 3.36 -9.77 16.00
CA THR A 16 1.93 -9.54 16.23
C THR A 16 1.06 -10.33 15.25
N SER A 17 1.63 -11.31 14.56
CA SER A 17 0.96 -12.13 13.54
C SER A 17 -0.12 -13.02 14.13
N THR A 18 -0.03 -13.35 15.42
CA THR A 18 -1.02 -14.18 16.14
C THR A 18 -1.77 -13.33 17.18
N ASP A 19 -2.63 -13.95 17.99
CA ASP A 19 -3.23 -13.28 19.16
C ASP A 19 -2.22 -12.98 20.29
N MET A 20 -0.97 -13.45 20.15
CA MET A 20 0.17 -13.11 20.99
C MET A 20 0.89 -11.89 20.42
N LEU A 21 1.11 -10.89 21.27
CA LEU A 21 2.11 -9.87 21.08
C LEU A 21 3.39 -10.39 21.72
N ALA A 22 4.32 -10.84 20.88
CA ALA A 22 5.64 -11.28 21.28
C ALA A 22 6.61 -10.10 21.23
N CYS A 23 7.42 -9.90 22.27
CA CYS A 23 8.43 -8.85 22.30
C CYS A 23 9.59 -9.20 23.25
N ALA A 24 10.83 -9.10 22.76
CA ALA A 24 12.04 -9.35 23.53
C ALA A 24 13.21 -8.47 23.07
N LEU A 25 14.15 -8.24 23.97
CA LEU A 25 15.44 -7.58 23.69
C LEU A 25 16.56 -8.51 24.12
N ALA A 26 17.56 -8.71 23.26
CA ALA A 26 18.66 -9.62 23.53
C ALA A 26 19.98 -9.16 22.92
N TRP A 27 21.09 -9.59 23.52
CA TRP A 27 22.41 -9.52 22.90
C TRP A 27 22.63 -10.70 21.95
N TRP A 28 23.17 -10.40 20.78
CA TRP A 28 23.83 -11.36 19.90
C TRP A 28 25.35 -11.35 20.10
N PRO A 29 26.01 -12.52 20.01
CA PRO A 29 27.44 -12.62 20.16
C PRO A 29 28.15 -12.09 18.90
N ALA A 30 29.40 -11.63 19.08
CA ALA A 30 30.25 -11.06 18.03
C ALA A 30 30.37 -11.92 16.77
N HIS A 31 30.48 -11.26 15.61
CA HIS A 31 30.82 -11.88 14.33
C HIS A 31 32.08 -12.76 14.47
N GLY A 32 32.03 -13.98 13.92
CA GLY A 32 33.20 -14.88 13.85
C GLY A 32 33.48 -15.72 15.10
N VAL A 33 32.71 -15.56 16.19
CA VAL A 33 32.67 -16.58 17.24
C VAL A 33 31.73 -17.68 16.76
N SER A 34 32.19 -18.93 16.68
CA SER A 34 31.32 -20.10 16.48
C SER A 34 30.92 -20.63 17.86
N PRO A 35 29.69 -20.39 18.34
CA PRO A 35 29.17 -21.14 19.47
C PRO A 35 28.53 -22.43 18.94
N ALA A 36 28.42 -23.44 19.80
CA ALA A 36 27.48 -24.51 19.55
C ALA A 36 26.07 -23.93 19.31
N ALA A 37 25.37 -24.51 18.32
CA ALA A 37 24.10 -24.07 17.77
C ALA A 37 23.11 -23.44 18.78
N ALA A 38 22.49 -22.33 18.39
CA ALA A 38 21.35 -21.68 19.07
C ALA A 38 21.54 -21.22 20.54
N ALA A 39 22.70 -21.42 21.16
CA ALA A 39 22.98 -21.05 22.56
C ALA A 39 23.52 -19.62 22.74
N GLY A 40 23.57 -18.80 21.68
CA GLY A 40 24.22 -17.49 21.68
C GLY A 40 23.35 -16.29 22.06
N VAL A 41 22.02 -16.43 22.12
CA VAL A 41 21.11 -15.32 22.42
C VAL A 41 21.01 -15.10 23.93
N GLU A 42 21.43 -13.93 24.40
CA GLU A 42 21.29 -13.52 25.81
C GLU A 42 20.10 -12.55 25.95
N VAL A 43 18.94 -13.07 26.33
CA VAL A 43 17.72 -12.26 26.52
C VAL A 43 17.84 -11.39 27.77
N LEU A 44 17.72 -10.07 27.58
CA LEU A 44 17.76 -9.07 28.65
C LEU A 44 16.37 -8.83 29.25
N ALA A 45 15.36 -8.72 28.39
CA ALA A 45 13.99 -8.47 28.79
C ALA A 45 13.01 -9.07 27.77
N ARG A 46 11.81 -9.43 28.25
CA ARG A 46 10.69 -9.90 27.44
C ARG A 46 9.37 -9.40 27.99
N ALA A 47 8.38 -9.27 27.11
CA ALA A 47 7.03 -8.86 27.45
C ALA A 47 5.99 -9.55 26.56
N ASP A 48 6.17 -10.84 26.28
CA ASP A 48 5.20 -11.64 25.54
C ASP A 48 3.85 -11.71 26.29
N HIS A 49 2.75 -11.34 25.65
CA HIS A 49 1.40 -11.44 26.23
C HIS A 49 0.30 -11.51 25.16
N LEU A 50 -0.84 -12.09 25.52
CA LEU A 50 -2.02 -12.15 24.64
C LEU A 50 -2.66 -10.76 24.53
N CYS A 51 -2.69 -10.19 23.34
CA CYS A 51 -3.24 -8.85 23.08
C CYS A 51 -4.60 -8.89 22.34
N ARG A 52 -5.05 -10.06 21.85
CA ARG A 52 -6.38 -10.28 21.21
C ARG A 52 -6.83 -9.14 20.27
N ARG A 53 -6.00 -8.81 19.27
CA ARG A 53 -6.22 -7.73 18.28
C ARG A 53 -6.04 -6.29 18.79
N HIS A 54 -5.48 -6.07 19.97
CA HIS A 54 -5.08 -4.72 20.46
C HIS A 54 -3.60 -4.41 20.20
N ALA A 55 -2.95 -5.17 19.30
CA ALA A 55 -1.53 -4.99 19.00
C ALA A 55 -1.18 -3.56 18.55
N ASN A 56 -2.07 -2.90 17.80
CA ASN A 56 -1.84 -1.53 17.33
C ASN A 56 -1.78 -0.53 18.50
N VAL A 57 -2.48 -0.81 19.59
CA VAL A 57 -2.49 0.00 20.82
C VAL A 57 -1.30 -0.33 21.70
N GLU A 58 -0.95 -1.61 21.85
CA GLU A 58 -0.04 -2.08 22.91
C GLU A 58 1.43 -2.20 22.46
N LEU A 59 1.73 -2.32 21.16
CA LEU A 59 3.08 -2.71 20.69
C LEU A 59 4.19 -1.71 21.04
N VAL A 60 3.99 -0.41 20.81
CA VAL A 60 5.03 0.59 21.10
C VAL A 60 5.27 0.73 22.60
N ASP A 61 4.22 0.72 23.42
CA ASP A 61 4.35 0.73 24.88
C ASP A 61 5.02 -0.55 25.40
N THR A 62 4.78 -1.69 24.75
CA THR A 62 5.44 -2.96 25.08
C THR A 62 6.93 -2.91 24.75
N VAL A 63 7.29 -2.36 23.58
CA VAL A 63 8.70 -2.11 23.20
C VAL A 63 9.37 -1.20 24.22
N ALA A 64 8.70 -0.10 24.60
CA ALA A 64 9.21 0.82 25.62
C ALA A 64 9.46 0.13 26.96
N ALA A 65 8.49 -0.67 27.43
CA ALA A 65 8.63 -1.42 28.67
C ALA A 65 9.76 -2.46 28.63
N VAL A 66 10.01 -3.10 27.47
CA VAL A 66 11.12 -4.05 27.30
C VAL A 66 12.48 -3.33 27.36
N LEU A 67 12.61 -2.20 26.66
CA LEU A 67 13.82 -1.37 26.69
C LEU A 67 14.09 -0.83 28.10
N GLU A 68 13.07 -0.29 28.77
CA GLU A 68 13.17 0.23 30.14
C GLU A 68 13.62 -0.85 31.14
N LYS A 69 13.01 -2.05 31.08
CA LYS A 69 13.40 -3.19 31.93
C LYS A 69 14.86 -3.60 31.74
N ALA A 70 15.40 -3.42 30.54
CA ALA A 70 16.80 -3.69 30.23
C ALA A 70 17.74 -2.51 30.53
N GLY A 71 17.21 -1.35 30.95
CA GLY A 71 18.00 -0.13 31.12
C GLY A 71 18.55 0.42 29.80
N LYS A 72 17.81 0.23 28.70
CA LYS A 72 18.18 0.56 27.33
C LYS A 72 17.19 1.55 26.70
N THR A 73 17.61 2.15 25.60
CA THR A 73 16.81 3.04 24.75
C THR A 73 16.86 2.56 23.30
N MET A 74 16.06 3.16 22.42
CA MET A 74 16.15 2.85 20.98
C MET A 74 17.52 3.22 20.38
N ASP A 75 18.25 4.18 20.97
CA ASP A 75 19.61 4.54 20.54
C ASP A 75 20.65 3.45 20.82
N ASP A 76 20.32 2.48 21.69
CA ASP A 76 21.18 1.33 21.97
C ASP A 76 20.94 0.14 21.02
N VAL A 77 19.83 0.13 20.26
CA VAL A 77 19.41 -1.00 19.44
C VAL A 77 20.14 -0.97 18.10
N ASP A 78 20.74 -2.09 17.70
CA ASP A 78 21.50 -2.21 16.45
C ASP A 78 20.65 -2.75 15.28
N ALA A 79 19.62 -3.54 15.57
CA ALA A 79 18.66 -4.03 14.58
C ALA A 79 17.31 -4.42 15.20
N VAL A 80 16.28 -4.42 14.36
CA VAL A 80 14.93 -4.86 14.68
C VAL A 80 14.60 -6.15 13.92
N LEU A 81 14.01 -7.12 14.61
CA LEU A 81 13.41 -8.32 14.02
C LEU A 81 11.90 -8.25 14.15
N VAL A 82 11.21 -8.59 13.06
CA VAL A 82 9.75 -8.64 13.05
C VAL A 82 9.23 -9.97 12.53
N GLY A 83 8.17 -10.47 13.14
CA GLY A 83 7.41 -11.58 12.59
C GLY A 83 6.72 -11.13 11.30
N ARG A 84 7.14 -11.68 10.16
CA ARG A 84 6.55 -11.35 8.84
C ARG A 84 5.35 -12.22 8.47
N GLY A 85 4.82 -12.98 9.44
CA GLY A 85 3.78 -13.97 9.25
C GLY A 85 4.34 -15.35 8.85
N PRO A 86 3.48 -16.27 8.40
CA PRO A 86 2.04 -16.10 8.19
C PRO A 86 1.25 -15.95 9.51
N GLY A 87 0.05 -15.36 9.42
CA GLY A 87 -0.83 -15.13 10.57
C GLY A 87 -2.03 -14.25 10.20
N SER A 88 -2.64 -13.61 11.19
CA SER A 88 -3.72 -12.65 10.97
C SER A 88 -3.22 -11.46 10.15
N PHE A 89 -3.91 -11.14 9.05
CA PHE A 89 -3.50 -10.06 8.14
C PHE A 89 -3.34 -8.71 8.85
N THR A 90 -4.29 -8.35 9.70
CA THR A 90 -4.20 -7.13 10.51
C THR A 90 -3.00 -7.16 11.44
N GLY A 91 -2.78 -8.28 12.15
CA GLY A 91 -1.67 -8.43 13.07
C GLY A 91 -0.30 -8.34 12.40
N VAL A 92 -0.12 -9.05 11.28
CA VAL A 92 1.14 -9.01 10.50
C VAL A 92 1.43 -7.58 10.01
N ARG A 93 0.42 -6.85 9.51
CA ARG A 93 0.57 -5.46 9.06
C ARG A 93 0.98 -4.53 10.19
N ILE A 94 0.33 -4.62 11.35
CA ILE A 94 0.68 -3.80 12.53
C ILE A 94 2.14 -4.00 12.90
N GLY A 95 2.58 -5.26 13.00
CA GLY A 95 3.94 -5.60 13.40
C GLY A 95 4.96 -5.06 12.42
N ILE A 96 4.80 -5.38 11.13
CA ILE A 96 5.72 -4.91 10.08
C ILE A 96 5.72 -3.39 9.98
N SER A 97 4.56 -2.72 9.93
CA SER A 97 4.51 -1.26 9.82
C SER A 97 5.16 -0.58 11.02
N THR A 98 4.91 -1.07 12.24
CA THR A 98 5.56 -0.53 13.44
C THR A 98 7.06 -0.77 13.40
N ALA A 99 7.52 -1.97 13.01
CA ALA A 99 8.94 -2.30 12.93
C ALA A 99 9.66 -1.50 11.83
N LYS A 100 9.02 -1.27 10.68
CA LYS A 100 9.49 -0.33 9.65
C LYS A 100 9.66 1.08 10.20
N GLY A 101 8.69 1.55 10.98
CA GLY A 101 8.77 2.83 11.68
C GLY A 101 9.94 2.87 12.65
N LEU A 102 10.07 1.89 13.55
CA LEU A 102 11.14 1.80 14.53
C LEU A 102 12.52 1.80 13.86
N ALA A 103 12.72 0.90 12.89
CA ALA A 103 13.99 0.76 12.19
C ALA A 103 14.34 2.02 11.40
N ARG A 104 13.38 2.62 10.70
CA ARG A 104 13.62 3.84 9.94
C ARG A 104 13.88 5.06 10.83
N GLY A 105 13.16 5.18 11.94
CA GLY A 105 13.30 6.25 12.92
C GLY A 105 14.62 6.21 13.68
N ALA A 106 15.11 5.02 14.02
CA ALA A 106 16.43 4.81 14.65
C ALA A 106 17.57 4.68 13.63
N ASN A 107 17.28 4.51 12.34
CA ASN A 107 18.24 4.25 11.26
C ASN A 107 19.07 2.98 11.50
N VAL A 108 18.38 1.87 11.75
CA VAL A 108 18.96 0.54 12.06
C VAL A 108 18.39 -0.52 11.11
N ASP A 109 19.01 -1.69 11.06
CA ASP A 109 18.54 -2.77 10.19
C ASP A 109 17.18 -3.33 10.62
N LEU A 110 16.37 -3.75 9.65
CA LEU A 110 15.14 -4.50 9.85
C LEU A 110 15.18 -5.84 9.12
N PHE A 111 14.84 -6.92 9.82
CA PHE A 111 14.71 -8.24 9.21
C PHE A 111 13.37 -8.90 9.55
N GLY A 112 12.82 -9.63 8.57
CA GLY A 112 11.54 -10.34 8.71
C GLY A 112 11.73 -11.84 8.92
N ILE A 113 11.15 -12.39 10.00
CA ILE A 113 11.27 -13.79 10.41
C ILE A 113 9.92 -14.50 10.33
N SER A 114 9.91 -15.79 9.96
CA SER A 114 8.69 -16.58 9.89
C SER A 114 8.10 -16.80 11.29
N THR A 115 6.82 -16.47 11.47
CA THR A 115 6.09 -16.71 12.71
C THR A 115 5.97 -18.21 13.04
N LEU A 116 5.92 -19.07 12.01
CA LEU A 116 5.91 -20.52 12.20
C LEU A 116 7.23 -21.01 12.79
N ASP A 117 8.36 -20.48 12.29
CA ASP A 117 9.68 -20.82 12.83
C ASP A 117 9.82 -20.34 14.27
N ALA A 118 9.40 -19.10 14.56
CA ALA A 118 9.40 -18.57 15.92
C ALA A 118 8.61 -19.46 16.89
N THR A 119 7.49 -20.03 16.44
CA THR A 119 6.68 -20.98 17.23
C THR A 119 7.43 -22.30 17.44
N ALA A 120 8.08 -22.84 16.41
CA ALA A 120 8.91 -24.05 16.54
C ALA A 120 10.10 -23.84 17.48
N TRP A 121 10.76 -22.68 17.41
CA TRP A 121 11.87 -22.31 18.29
C TRP A 121 11.42 -22.05 19.73
N THR A 122 10.18 -21.57 19.94
CA THR A 122 9.57 -21.49 21.27
C THR A 122 9.44 -22.89 21.89
N ALA A 123 8.97 -23.88 21.13
CA ALA A 123 8.91 -25.27 21.60
C ALA A 123 10.31 -25.86 21.84
N TRP A 124 11.27 -25.61 20.94
CA TRP A 124 12.65 -26.06 21.11
C TRP A 124 13.30 -25.53 22.39
N ARG A 125 13.08 -24.24 22.68
CA ARG A 125 13.59 -23.56 23.88
C ARG A 125 13.00 -24.13 25.17
N ALA A 126 11.76 -24.61 25.13
CA ALA A 126 11.11 -25.33 26.23
C ALA A 126 11.61 -26.78 26.41
N GLY A 127 12.57 -27.23 25.60
CA GLY A 127 13.16 -28.58 25.68
C GLY A 127 12.44 -29.62 24.82
N VAL A 128 11.52 -29.22 23.94
CA VAL A 128 10.84 -30.14 23.03
C VAL A 128 11.80 -30.61 21.95
N ARG A 129 11.77 -31.91 21.65
CA ARG A 129 12.60 -32.60 20.63
C ARG A 129 11.74 -33.58 19.85
N GLY A 130 12.21 -34.00 18.67
CA GLY A 130 11.52 -34.93 17.78
C GLY A 130 10.67 -34.22 16.73
N LEU A 131 9.63 -34.91 16.24
CA LEU A 131 8.76 -34.40 15.19
C LEU A 131 7.69 -33.46 15.78
N VAL A 132 7.60 -32.23 15.28
CA VAL A 132 6.66 -31.20 15.76
C VAL A 132 5.87 -30.62 14.59
N GLY A 133 4.54 -30.60 14.73
CA GLY A 133 3.62 -29.94 13.80
C GLY A 133 3.08 -28.64 14.39
N VAL A 134 3.38 -27.52 13.73
CA VAL A 134 2.81 -26.20 14.03
C VAL A 134 1.58 -26.01 13.14
N ALA A 135 0.40 -25.87 13.75
CA ALA A 135 -0.87 -25.54 13.09
C ALA A 135 -1.31 -24.14 13.49
N ALA A 136 -0.87 -23.11 12.75
CA ALA A 136 -1.26 -21.72 13.03
C ALA A 136 -2.62 -21.36 12.40
N ASP A 137 -3.38 -20.44 13.03
CA ASP A 137 -4.71 -20.03 12.54
C ASP A 137 -4.61 -19.19 11.25
N ALA A 138 -5.21 -19.66 10.16
CA ALA A 138 -5.37 -18.89 8.92
C ALA A 138 -6.77 -18.28 8.76
N MET A 139 -7.63 -18.42 9.79
CA MET A 139 -9.06 -18.09 9.78
C MET A 139 -9.83 -18.94 8.75
N ARG A 140 -11.13 -18.70 8.57
CA ARG A 140 -11.97 -19.32 7.51
C ARG A 140 -11.96 -20.86 7.44
N GLY A 141 -11.66 -21.56 8.53
CA GLY A 141 -11.59 -23.04 8.53
C GLY A 141 -10.25 -23.58 8.04
N GLU A 142 -9.24 -22.72 7.90
CA GLU A 142 -7.92 -22.99 7.33
C GLU A 142 -6.83 -22.85 8.40
N VAL A 143 -5.69 -23.49 8.16
CA VAL A 143 -4.48 -23.40 8.98
C VAL A 143 -3.27 -23.16 8.10
N TYR A 144 -2.20 -22.65 8.70
CA TYR A 144 -0.85 -22.70 8.16
C TYR A 144 -0.12 -23.90 8.78
N PRO A 145 -0.10 -25.09 8.12
CA PRO A 145 0.59 -26.25 8.65
C PRO A 145 2.08 -26.19 8.33
N ALA A 146 2.91 -26.35 9.35
CA ALA A 146 4.37 -26.48 9.20
C ALA A 146 4.88 -27.63 10.05
N LEU A 147 5.71 -28.49 9.45
CA LEU A 147 6.29 -29.65 10.11
C LEU A 147 7.79 -29.43 10.31
N TYR A 148 8.28 -29.72 11.51
CA TYR A 148 9.66 -29.50 11.93
C TYR A 148 10.24 -30.76 12.57
N ARG A 149 11.54 -30.93 12.43
CA ARG A 149 12.33 -31.84 13.26
C ARG A 149 13.15 -31.01 14.25
N LEU A 150 12.87 -31.17 15.53
CA LEU A 150 13.60 -30.52 16.62
C LEU A 150 14.67 -31.46 17.15
N ASP A 151 15.94 -31.09 17.06
CA ASP A 151 17.07 -31.85 17.62
C ASP A 151 17.89 -30.98 18.59
N GLU A 152 19.05 -31.47 19.04
CA GLU A 152 19.89 -30.67 19.96
C GLU A 152 20.50 -29.42 19.30
N ARG A 153 20.50 -29.32 17.98
CA ARG A 153 21.04 -28.18 17.23
C ARG A 153 19.98 -27.14 16.94
N GLY A 154 18.71 -27.52 16.78
CA GLY A 154 17.66 -26.55 16.53
C GLY A 154 16.38 -27.11 15.92
N ALA A 155 15.64 -26.24 15.25
CA ALA A 155 14.44 -26.56 14.49
C ALA A 155 14.75 -26.65 12.99
N VAL A 156 14.65 -27.85 12.41
CA VAL A 156 14.83 -28.08 10.97
C VAL A 156 13.46 -28.14 10.29
N ARG A 157 13.23 -27.27 9.30
CA ARG A 157 12.01 -27.27 8.48
C ARG A 157 11.91 -28.57 7.66
N LEU A 158 10.71 -29.18 7.63
CA LEU A 158 10.39 -30.34 6.78
C LEU A 158 9.41 -29.96 5.65
N TYR A 159 9.38 -28.69 5.27
CA TYR A 159 8.56 -28.11 4.23
C TYR A 159 9.35 -27.01 3.52
N GLU A 160 9.02 -26.76 2.25
CA GLU A 160 9.78 -25.80 1.43
C GLU A 160 9.27 -24.36 1.59
N ARG A 161 7.95 -24.17 1.63
CA ARG A 161 7.30 -22.87 1.66
C ARG A 161 6.07 -22.87 2.56
N GLU A 162 5.84 -21.76 3.25
CA GLU A 162 4.61 -21.53 4.00
C GLU A 162 3.39 -21.58 3.05
N ARG A 163 2.37 -22.32 3.44
CA ARG A 163 1.12 -22.47 2.66
C ARG A 163 -0.09 -22.42 3.57
N VAL A 164 -1.23 -22.08 2.98
CA VAL A 164 -2.54 -22.14 3.63
C VAL A 164 -3.33 -23.31 3.07
N VAL A 165 -3.95 -24.10 3.96
CA VAL A 165 -4.86 -25.19 3.56
C VAL A 165 -6.05 -25.27 4.52
N LYS A 166 -7.16 -25.88 4.08
CA LYS A 166 -8.24 -26.24 5.00
C LYS A 166 -7.71 -27.12 6.12
N ALA A 167 -8.19 -26.92 7.35
CA ALA A 167 -7.74 -27.70 8.49
C ALA A 167 -7.92 -29.22 8.28
N SER A 168 -8.98 -29.65 7.56
CA SER A 168 -9.16 -31.07 7.19
C SER A 168 -8.05 -31.61 6.30
N VAL A 169 -7.52 -30.79 5.39
CA VAL A 169 -6.43 -31.21 4.48
C VAL A 169 -5.16 -31.40 5.29
N ALA A 170 -4.81 -30.44 6.17
CA ALA A 170 -3.66 -30.60 7.07
C ALA A 170 -3.79 -31.85 7.96
N ILE A 171 -4.99 -32.11 8.49
CA ILE A 171 -5.27 -33.30 9.30
C ILE A 171 -5.08 -34.59 8.50
N GLU A 172 -5.61 -34.66 7.28
CA GLU A 172 -5.46 -35.83 6.39
C GLU A 172 -3.99 -36.06 6.03
N GLU A 173 -3.26 -35.01 5.66
CA GLU A 173 -1.85 -35.07 5.33
C GLU A 173 -0.99 -35.52 6.51
N TRP A 174 -1.27 -35.06 7.74
CA TRP A 174 -0.49 -35.46 8.92
C TRP A 174 -0.88 -36.84 9.43
N SER A 175 -2.16 -37.20 9.43
CA SER A 175 -2.63 -38.52 9.89
C SER A 175 -2.27 -39.67 8.94
N SER A 176 -2.10 -39.38 7.65
CA SER A 176 -1.67 -40.38 6.65
C SER A 176 -0.17 -40.68 6.66
N ARG A 177 0.62 -39.95 7.45
CA ARG A 177 2.07 -40.18 7.53
C ARG A 177 2.40 -41.47 8.27
N PRO A 178 3.46 -42.20 7.86
CA PRO A 178 3.93 -43.38 8.60
C PRO A 178 4.35 -43.05 10.05
N ASP A 179 4.87 -41.85 10.27
CA ASP A 179 5.35 -41.32 11.56
C ASP A 179 4.30 -40.42 12.26
N ALA A 180 3.02 -40.46 11.86
CA ALA A 180 1.97 -39.61 12.43
C ALA A 180 1.86 -39.68 13.97
N HIS A 181 2.07 -40.87 14.53
CA HIS A 181 2.04 -41.12 15.97
C HIS A 181 3.21 -40.48 16.74
N GLU A 182 4.25 -40.01 16.06
CA GLU A 182 5.38 -39.29 16.64
C GLU A 182 5.15 -37.78 16.73
N ILE A 183 4.23 -37.23 15.92
CA ILE A 183 3.98 -35.80 15.79
C ILE A 183 3.49 -35.21 17.12
N GLN A 184 4.23 -34.23 17.63
CA GLN A 184 3.79 -33.37 18.72
C GLN A 184 3.16 -32.11 18.15
N LEU A 185 1.92 -31.79 18.55
CA LEU A 185 1.17 -30.67 17.97
C LEU A 185 1.30 -29.38 18.79
N THR A 186 1.44 -28.26 18.09
CA THR A 186 1.41 -26.89 18.64
C THR A 186 0.80 -25.91 17.64
N GLY A 187 0.66 -24.63 18.01
CA GLY A 187 0.14 -23.56 17.16
C GLY A 187 -1.22 -23.03 17.62
N ASP A 188 -1.44 -21.73 17.40
CA ASP A 188 -2.64 -21.01 17.83
C ASP A 188 -3.92 -21.46 17.10
N GLY A 189 -3.79 -22.07 15.92
CA GLY A 189 -4.89 -22.70 15.18
C GLY A 189 -5.56 -23.83 15.96
N LEU A 190 -4.85 -24.47 16.90
CA LEU A 190 -5.41 -25.49 17.79
C LEU A 190 -6.48 -24.91 18.73
N VAL A 191 -6.45 -23.61 19.03
CA VAL A 191 -7.52 -22.95 19.82
C VAL A 191 -8.87 -23.06 19.12
N ARG A 192 -8.89 -22.93 17.79
CA ARG A 192 -10.12 -22.92 16.99
C ARG A 192 -10.46 -24.29 16.42
N TYR A 193 -9.46 -25.05 16.00
CA TYR A 193 -9.64 -26.29 15.25
C TYR A 193 -9.23 -27.55 16.03
N GLY A 194 -8.76 -27.42 17.28
CA GLY A 194 -8.23 -28.54 18.08
C GLY A 194 -9.15 -29.76 18.14
N ASN A 195 -10.46 -29.57 18.27
CA ASN A 195 -11.44 -30.68 18.26
C ASN A 195 -11.34 -31.54 17.00
N ARG A 196 -11.05 -30.95 15.84
CA ARG A 196 -10.91 -31.69 14.57
C ARG A 196 -9.62 -32.51 14.54
N PHE A 197 -8.54 -31.99 15.12
CA PHE A 197 -7.28 -32.71 15.28
C PHE A 197 -7.41 -33.84 16.33
N GLU A 198 -8.21 -33.63 17.37
CA GLU A 198 -8.54 -34.62 18.41
C GLU A 198 -9.30 -35.81 17.80
N GLU A 199 -10.33 -35.55 16.99
CA GLU A 199 -11.12 -36.57 16.29
C GLU A 199 -10.27 -37.46 15.36
N ALA A 200 -9.19 -36.91 14.80
CA ALA A 200 -8.22 -37.63 13.98
C ALA A 200 -7.08 -38.31 14.79
N GLY A 201 -7.11 -38.23 16.12
CA GLY A 201 -6.11 -38.84 17.00
C GLY A 201 -4.76 -38.12 17.06
N LEU A 202 -4.63 -36.94 16.45
CA LEU A 202 -3.36 -36.19 16.38
C LEU A 202 -3.05 -35.41 17.68
N MET A 203 -4.05 -35.19 18.53
CA MET A 203 -3.87 -34.44 19.79
C MET A 203 -3.27 -35.27 20.95
N THR A 204 -2.98 -36.56 20.72
CA THR A 204 -2.40 -37.46 21.74
C THR A 204 -1.05 -36.98 22.29
N ARG A 205 -0.30 -36.21 21.51
CA ARG A 205 0.99 -35.61 21.88
C ARG A 205 0.98 -34.08 21.73
N VAL A 206 -0.15 -33.43 21.97
CA VAL A 206 -0.23 -31.97 21.96
C VAL A 206 0.70 -31.37 23.02
N LEU A 207 1.43 -30.32 22.65
CA LEU A 207 2.28 -29.56 23.56
C LEU A 207 1.43 -28.73 24.53
N SER A 208 2.06 -28.31 25.64
CA SER A 208 1.41 -27.42 26.60
C SER A 208 0.97 -26.13 25.92
N ARG A 209 -0.19 -25.61 26.35
CA ARG A 209 -0.87 -24.52 25.65
C ARG A 209 -0.04 -23.24 25.59
N ASP A 210 0.80 -22.99 26.58
CA ASP A 210 1.74 -21.86 26.61
C ASP A 210 2.78 -21.88 25.46
N LEU A 211 3.00 -23.03 24.82
CA LEU A 211 3.90 -23.18 23.67
C LEU A 211 3.21 -23.03 22.31
N TRP A 212 1.91 -22.73 22.29
CA TRP A 212 1.13 -22.63 21.05
C TRP A 212 1.37 -21.34 20.26
N TRP A 213 2.01 -20.35 20.87
CA TRP A 213 2.25 -19.04 20.27
C TRP A 213 3.75 -18.78 20.07
N PRO A 214 4.12 -17.88 19.14
CA PRO A 214 5.50 -17.39 19.04
C PRO A 214 5.88 -16.58 20.30
N THR A 215 7.18 -16.48 20.55
CA THR A 215 7.77 -15.62 21.59
C THR A 215 8.84 -14.74 20.99
N GLY A 216 9.17 -13.60 21.60
CA GLY A 216 10.23 -12.72 21.11
C GLY A 216 11.59 -13.44 21.10
N GLU A 217 11.84 -14.30 22.08
CA GLU A 217 13.00 -15.19 22.13
C GLU A 217 12.98 -16.23 20.99
N GLY A 218 11.82 -16.79 20.66
CA GLY A 218 11.65 -17.68 19.51
C GLY A 218 12.02 -17.02 18.18
N LEU A 219 11.68 -15.74 17.98
CA LEU A 219 12.10 -14.97 16.79
C LEU A 219 13.62 -14.81 16.73
N LEU A 220 14.23 -14.42 17.86
CA LEU A 220 15.68 -14.23 17.96
C LEU A 220 16.46 -15.52 17.64
N LEU A 221 15.98 -16.65 18.15
CA LEU A 221 16.57 -17.97 17.89
C LEU A 221 16.40 -18.39 16.43
N ALA A 222 15.21 -18.16 15.85
CA ALA A 222 14.95 -18.45 14.44
C ALA A 222 15.86 -17.65 13.50
N ALA A 223 16.01 -16.34 13.76
CA ALA A 223 16.93 -15.50 12.99
C ALA A 223 18.38 -15.98 13.12
N ARG A 224 18.82 -16.32 14.33
CA ARG A 224 20.19 -16.79 14.56
C ARG A 224 20.48 -18.10 13.82
N ALA A 225 19.51 -19.01 13.78
CA ALA A 225 19.65 -20.26 13.06
C ALA A 225 19.87 -20.05 11.56
N LEU A 226 19.17 -19.09 10.93
CA LEU A 226 19.37 -18.75 9.52
C LEU A 226 20.79 -18.22 9.25
N ILE A 227 21.32 -17.39 10.15
CA ILE A 227 22.70 -16.90 10.08
C ILE A 227 23.70 -18.06 10.19
N ASP A 228 23.50 -18.94 11.17
CA ASP A 228 24.40 -20.08 11.41
C ASP A 228 24.38 -21.08 10.23
N GLU A 229 23.20 -21.35 9.64
CA GLU A 229 23.05 -22.17 8.43
C GLU A 229 23.76 -21.56 7.21
N ALA A 230 23.78 -20.24 7.11
CA ALA A 230 24.51 -19.50 6.07
C ALA A 230 26.01 -19.29 6.38
N GLY A 231 26.58 -20.04 7.32
CA GLY A 231 28.00 -19.95 7.66
C GLY A 231 28.38 -18.69 8.44
N GLY A 232 27.43 -18.06 9.13
CA GLY A 232 27.65 -16.86 9.93
C GLY A 232 27.38 -15.54 9.18
N SER A 233 26.82 -15.59 7.97
CA SER A 233 26.52 -14.39 7.17
C SER A 233 25.16 -13.79 7.52
N GLU A 234 25.14 -12.53 7.96
CA GLU A 234 23.90 -11.80 8.25
C GLU A 234 23.08 -11.46 7.01
N THR A 235 23.72 -11.46 5.82
CA THR A 235 23.02 -11.31 4.53
C THR A 235 21.94 -12.38 4.31
N ALA A 236 21.99 -13.49 5.06
CA ALA A 236 20.96 -14.53 5.04
C ALA A 236 19.59 -14.05 5.56
N LEU A 237 19.56 -12.98 6.35
CA LEU A 237 18.33 -12.37 6.86
C LEU A 237 17.71 -11.36 5.87
N GLY A 238 18.46 -10.96 4.85
CA GLY A 238 18.05 -9.95 3.86
C GLY A 238 19.00 -8.76 3.81
N SER A 239 18.57 -7.68 3.17
CA SER A 239 19.35 -6.46 2.98
C SER A 239 19.44 -5.54 4.20
N GLY A 240 18.62 -5.76 5.22
CA GLY A 240 18.45 -4.84 6.35
C GLY A 240 17.58 -3.62 6.05
N ASP A 241 17.32 -3.29 4.77
CA ASP A 241 16.51 -2.12 4.40
C ASP A 241 15.03 -2.33 4.79
N PRO A 242 14.45 -1.47 5.66
CA PRO A 242 13.06 -1.58 6.07
C PRO A 242 12.06 -1.44 4.92
N ALA A 243 12.42 -0.81 3.80
CA ALA A 243 11.56 -0.75 2.61
C ALA A 243 11.27 -2.15 2.05
N LEU A 244 12.25 -3.06 2.10
CA LEU A 244 12.21 -4.38 1.46
C LEU A 244 11.60 -5.48 2.34
N VAL A 245 11.33 -5.21 3.62
CA VAL A 245 10.70 -6.17 4.52
C VAL A 245 9.19 -6.18 4.31
N LEU A 246 8.68 -7.23 3.67
CA LEU A 246 7.25 -7.36 3.32
C LEU A 246 6.57 -8.52 4.08
N PRO A 247 5.25 -8.40 4.33
CA PRO A 247 4.45 -9.50 4.87
C PRO A 247 4.43 -10.73 3.96
N ILE A 248 4.40 -11.92 4.55
CA ILE A 248 4.07 -13.16 3.83
C ILE A 248 2.55 -13.26 3.70
N TYR A 249 2.02 -12.90 2.53
CA TYR A 249 0.64 -13.17 2.16
C TYR A 249 0.56 -14.47 1.36
N THR A 250 0.18 -15.58 1.99
CA THR A 250 0.04 -16.88 1.29
C THR A 250 -1.33 -17.04 0.62
N ARG A 251 -2.18 -16.00 0.62
CA ARG A 251 -3.49 -16.00 -0.03
C ARG A 251 -3.73 -14.69 -0.78
N LEU A 252 -4.35 -14.82 -1.95
CA LEU A 252 -4.95 -13.70 -2.66
C LEU A 252 -6.11 -13.12 -1.83
N SER A 253 -6.43 -11.85 -2.02
CA SER A 253 -7.67 -11.26 -1.52
C SER A 253 -8.88 -11.85 -2.25
N ASP A 254 -10.07 -11.82 -1.64
CA ASP A 254 -11.29 -12.28 -2.30
C ASP A 254 -11.55 -11.52 -3.62
N ALA A 255 -11.14 -10.25 -3.71
CA ALA A 255 -11.23 -9.46 -4.94
C ALA A 255 -10.25 -9.95 -6.01
N GLU A 256 -9.02 -10.27 -5.65
CA GLU A 256 -8.04 -10.89 -6.54
C GLU A 256 -8.50 -12.30 -6.96
N GLU A 257 -9.11 -13.08 -6.08
CA GLU A 257 -9.72 -14.37 -6.43
C GLU A 257 -10.89 -14.21 -7.40
N ASN A 258 -11.78 -13.25 -7.16
CA ASN A 258 -12.92 -12.99 -8.03
C ASN A 258 -12.49 -12.41 -9.38
N GLU A 259 -11.47 -11.57 -9.41
CA GLU A 259 -10.87 -11.05 -10.63
C GLU A 259 -10.17 -12.18 -11.40
N ARG A 260 -9.41 -13.02 -10.71
CA ARG A 260 -8.84 -14.26 -11.27
C ARG A 260 -9.93 -15.16 -11.89
N ARG A 261 -11.08 -15.30 -11.21
CA ARG A 261 -12.25 -16.02 -11.73
C ARG A 261 -12.88 -15.30 -12.93
N ARG A 262 -12.98 -13.96 -12.91
CA ARG A 262 -13.50 -13.13 -14.02
C ARG A 262 -12.62 -13.24 -15.27
N LEU A 263 -11.31 -13.31 -15.09
CA LEU A 263 -10.30 -13.41 -16.14
C LEU A 263 -10.11 -14.83 -16.70
N GLY A 264 -10.93 -15.81 -16.28
CA GLY A 264 -10.94 -17.15 -16.89
C GLY A 264 -9.95 -18.17 -16.32
N LEU A 265 -9.25 -17.89 -15.22
CA LEU A 265 -8.38 -18.88 -14.55
C LEU A 265 -9.26 -19.90 -13.78
N ALA A 266 -9.25 -21.19 -14.18
CA ALA A 266 -10.18 -22.29 -13.81
C ALA A 266 -10.57 -22.43 -12.32
N GLU A 267 -11.74 -22.97 -11.91
CA GLU A 267 -12.50 -24.13 -12.46
C GLU A 267 -14.01 -23.93 -12.81
N SER A 268 -14.36 -24.36 -14.05
CA SER A 268 -15.61 -24.85 -14.72
C SER A 268 -17.02 -24.57 -14.11
N ALA A 269 -18.09 -24.17 -14.83
CA ALA A 269 -18.39 -24.12 -16.28
C ALA A 269 -19.47 -23.06 -16.63
N HIS A 270 -19.31 -22.43 -17.80
CA HIS A 270 -20.29 -21.69 -18.64
C HIS A 270 -20.83 -20.33 -18.17
N MET A 271 -20.40 -19.24 -18.82
CA MET A 271 -21.27 -18.14 -19.30
C MET A 271 -20.62 -17.39 -20.48
N ASP A 272 -21.34 -17.36 -21.60
CA ASP A 272 -20.97 -16.70 -22.86
C ASP A 272 -21.34 -15.20 -22.87
N THR A 273 -20.58 -14.44 -23.66
CA THR A 273 -20.95 -13.20 -24.40
C THR A 273 -21.19 -11.89 -23.63
N THR A 274 -20.17 -11.02 -23.54
CA THR A 274 -20.33 -9.58 -23.27
C THR A 274 -19.33 -8.72 -24.07
N GLY A 275 -19.32 -8.83 -25.41
CA GLY A 275 -18.45 -8.04 -26.29
C GLY A 275 -18.15 -6.62 -25.78
N VAL A 276 -16.86 -6.32 -25.61
CA VAL A 276 -16.37 -5.00 -25.20
C VAL A 276 -16.16 -4.18 -26.48
N ALA A 277 -16.71 -2.97 -26.50
CA ALA A 277 -16.74 -2.06 -27.63
C ALA A 277 -15.55 -1.09 -27.64
N ASP A 278 -15.09 -0.75 -28.85
CA ASP A 278 -14.00 0.17 -29.23
C ASP A 278 -14.22 1.67 -28.89
N GLU A 279 -14.96 2.01 -27.84
CA GLU A 279 -15.28 3.42 -27.50
C GLU A 279 -14.49 3.97 -26.30
N LEU A 280 -13.37 3.34 -25.92
CA LEU A 280 -12.49 3.76 -24.82
C LEU A 280 -11.40 4.80 -25.23
N ALA A 281 -11.56 5.47 -26.38
CA ALA A 281 -10.70 6.58 -26.77
C ALA A 281 -11.03 7.85 -25.97
N GLY A 282 -10.13 8.25 -25.06
CA GLY A 282 -10.28 9.49 -24.31
C GLY A 282 -9.43 9.69 -23.05
N ARG A 283 -8.57 8.74 -22.64
CA ARG A 283 -7.74 8.86 -21.42
C ARG A 283 -6.25 8.94 -21.73
N HIS A 284 -5.55 9.83 -21.02
CA HIS A 284 -4.10 9.90 -21.06
C HIS A 284 -3.51 8.69 -20.30
N LEU A 285 -2.61 7.95 -20.95
CA LEU A 285 -1.84 6.78 -20.49
C LEU A 285 -2.50 5.88 -19.41
N GLN A 286 -3.16 4.79 -19.83
CA GLN A 286 -3.74 3.74 -19.00
C GLN A 286 -2.96 2.43 -19.10
N LEU A 287 -2.63 1.79 -17.97
CA LEU A 287 -2.05 0.44 -17.94
C LEU A 287 -3.09 -0.60 -17.46
N ARG A 288 -3.13 -1.77 -18.11
CA ARG A 288 -3.98 -2.90 -17.72
C ARG A 288 -3.42 -4.23 -18.22
N PRO A 289 -3.87 -5.39 -17.71
CA PRO A 289 -3.54 -6.68 -18.31
C PRO A 289 -4.00 -6.76 -19.77
N MET A 290 -3.23 -7.48 -20.59
CA MET A 290 -3.58 -7.78 -21.97
C MET A 290 -4.73 -8.79 -22.01
N GLY A 291 -5.74 -8.52 -22.84
CA GLY A 291 -6.83 -9.45 -23.15
C GLY A 291 -6.80 -9.90 -24.61
N ALA A 292 -7.59 -10.93 -24.94
CA ALA A 292 -7.64 -11.47 -26.31
C ALA A 292 -8.03 -10.43 -27.38
N ALA A 293 -8.82 -9.41 -27.01
CA ALA A 293 -9.21 -8.32 -27.90
C ALA A 293 -8.04 -7.41 -28.30
N ASP A 294 -6.94 -7.42 -27.55
CA ASP A 294 -5.77 -6.58 -27.81
C ASP A 294 -4.83 -7.19 -28.85
N ALA A 295 -5.00 -8.47 -29.21
CA ALA A 295 -4.02 -9.23 -29.99
C ALA A 295 -3.72 -8.62 -31.38
N GLU A 296 -4.74 -8.11 -32.06
CA GLU A 296 -4.59 -7.43 -33.35
C GLU A 296 -3.80 -6.12 -33.18
N ALA A 297 -4.23 -5.25 -32.25
CA ALA A 297 -3.57 -3.97 -31.99
C ALA A 297 -2.14 -4.13 -31.42
N ALA A 298 -1.90 -5.16 -30.63
CA ALA A 298 -0.58 -5.51 -30.11
C ALA A 298 0.35 -5.97 -31.25
N SER A 299 -0.14 -6.80 -32.16
CA SER A 299 0.61 -7.22 -33.35
C SER A 299 0.91 -6.05 -34.30
N GLU A 300 -0.04 -5.13 -34.49
CA GLU A 300 0.20 -3.90 -35.25
C GLU A 300 1.28 -3.01 -34.61
N LEU A 301 1.20 -2.79 -33.29
CA LEU A 301 2.21 -2.02 -32.55
C LEU A 301 3.59 -2.69 -32.65
N GLU A 302 3.64 -4.00 -32.52
CA GLU A 302 4.86 -4.78 -32.47
C GLU A 302 5.52 -4.86 -33.86
N ALA A 303 4.73 -5.05 -34.94
CA ALA A 303 5.20 -4.89 -36.32
C ALA A 303 5.75 -3.49 -36.62
N ALA A 304 5.16 -2.43 -36.07
CA ALA A 304 5.66 -1.07 -36.21
C ALA A 304 6.93 -0.82 -35.38
N CYS A 305 7.01 -1.36 -34.17
CA CYS A 305 8.17 -1.19 -33.28
C CYS A 305 9.42 -1.92 -33.78
N PHE A 306 9.23 -3.06 -34.44
CA PHE A 306 10.28 -3.94 -34.95
C PHE A 306 10.39 -3.90 -36.49
N GLU A 307 9.88 -2.84 -37.14
CA GLU A 307 10.04 -2.67 -38.58
C GLU A 307 11.54 -2.64 -38.96
N GLY A 308 11.96 -3.59 -39.80
CA GLY A 308 13.36 -3.74 -40.21
C GLY A 308 14.26 -4.46 -39.21
N ALA A 309 13.72 -4.99 -38.11
CA ALA A 309 14.46 -5.86 -37.19
C ALA A 309 14.83 -7.20 -37.85
N GLY A 310 15.83 -7.89 -37.30
CA GLY A 310 16.28 -9.20 -37.78
C GLY A 310 15.31 -10.36 -37.54
N HIS A 311 14.32 -10.16 -36.67
CA HIS A 311 13.34 -11.16 -36.27
C HIS A 311 11.94 -10.79 -36.79
N ALA A 312 11.08 -11.79 -36.91
CA ALA A 312 9.68 -11.56 -37.27
C ALA A 312 8.91 -10.97 -36.08
N PRO A 313 7.99 -10.03 -36.32
CA PRO A 313 7.03 -9.61 -35.32
C PRO A 313 6.08 -10.76 -34.97
N TRP A 314 5.70 -10.82 -33.70
CA TRP A 314 4.59 -11.58 -33.16
C TRP A 314 3.27 -11.29 -33.90
N THR A 315 2.59 -12.38 -34.24
CA THR A 315 1.28 -12.33 -34.88
C THR A 315 0.16 -12.27 -33.84
N PRO A 316 -1.08 -11.87 -34.20
CA PRO A 316 -2.20 -11.90 -33.27
C PRO A 316 -2.40 -13.30 -32.67
N THR A 317 -2.21 -14.36 -33.48
CA THR A 317 -2.28 -15.75 -33.01
C THR A 317 -1.23 -16.04 -31.93
N MET A 318 -0.02 -15.51 -32.03
CA MET A 318 1.02 -15.74 -31.01
C MET A 318 0.66 -15.06 -29.68
N PHE A 319 0.12 -13.84 -29.72
CA PHE A 319 -0.40 -13.20 -28.50
C PHE A 319 -1.57 -13.99 -27.92
N LEU A 320 -2.49 -14.45 -28.76
CA LEU A 320 -3.62 -15.29 -28.30
C LEU A 320 -3.16 -16.62 -27.70
N ASP A 321 -2.13 -17.24 -28.26
CA ASP A 321 -1.56 -18.48 -27.75
C ASP A 321 -0.93 -18.27 -26.36
N GLU A 322 -0.27 -17.13 -26.12
CA GLU A 322 0.25 -16.79 -24.79
C GLU A 322 -0.85 -16.45 -23.77
N LEU A 323 -2.01 -16.00 -24.23
CA LEU A 323 -3.18 -15.72 -23.38
C LEU A 323 -4.10 -16.94 -23.18
N GLY A 324 -3.84 -18.04 -23.90
CA GLY A 324 -4.71 -19.20 -23.94
C GLY A 324 -4.57 -20.15 -22.75
N ASP A 325 -5.66 -20.85 -22.40
CA ASP A 325 -5.77 -21.76 -21.25
C ASP A 325 -4.80 -22.97 -21.26
N GLY A 326 -4.10 -23.21 -22.38
CA GLY A 326 -3.21 -24.35 -22.60
C GLY A 326 -1.72 -24.06 -22.40
N VAL A 327 -1.33 -22.87 -21.95
CA VAL A 327 0.09 -22.52 -21.76
C VAL A 327 0.72 -23.33 -20.63
N ALA A 328 1.92 -23.86 -20.88
CA ALA A 328 2.62 -24.75 -19.95
C ALA A 328 3.13 -24.06 -18.67
N ALA A 329 3.10 -22.72 -18.62
CA ALA A 329 3.60 -21.92 -17.50
C ALA A 329 2.75 -20.66 -17.30
N PRO A 330 2.66 -20.11 -16.08
CA PRO A 330 1.93 -18.86 -15.84
C PRO A 330 2.50 -17.69 -16.66
N ARG A 331 1.63 -16.75 -17.06
CA ARG A 331 1.98 -15.56 -17.85
C ARG A 331 1.57 -14.29 -17.15
N SER A 332 2.31 -13.21 -17.40
CA SER A 332 1.93 -11.85 -17.07
C SER A 332 2.10 -10.99 -18.32
N TRP A 333 0.99 -10.50 -18.86
CA TRP A 333 0.98 -9.62 -20.03
C TRP A 333 0.23 -8.35 -19.69
N TRP A 334 0.83 -7.21 -20.01
CA TRP A 334 0.30 -5.88 -19.76
C TRP A 334 0.36 -5.02 -21.01
N VAL A 335 -0.61 -4.11 -21.13
CA VAL A 335 -0.75 -3.16 -22.22
C VAL A 335 -0.90 -1.75 -21.67
N ALA A 336 -0.33 -0.78 -22.38
CA ALA A 336 -0.49 0.65 -22.15
C ALA A 336 -1.29 1.26 -23.29
N HIS A 337 -2.30 2.05 -22.96
CA HIS A 337 -3.16 2.76 -23.92
C HIS A 337 -3.06 4.26 -23.70
N ASP A 338 -3.01 5.05 -24.77
CA ASP A 338 -3.17 6.50 -24.71
C ASP A 338 -4.23 6.91 -25.72
N ASP A 339 -5.25 7.61 -25.25
CA ASP A 339 -6.42 8.00 -26.03
C ASP A 339 -7.10 6.82 -26.76
N GLY A 340 -7.17 5.66 -26.09
CA GLY A 340 -7.76 4.43 -26.63
C GLY A 340 -6.90 3.71 -27.66
N ARG A 341 -5.78 4.29 -28.08
CA ARG A 341 -4.78 3.60 -28.90
C ARG A 341 -3.85 2.79 -27.99
N LEU A 342 -3.60 1.54 -28.35
CA LEU A 342 -2.58 0.72 -27.71
C LEU A 342 -1.19 1.27 -28.11
N ILE A 343 -0.42 1.74 -27.12
CA ILE A 343 0.88 2.39 -27.32
C ILE A 343 2.04 1.68 -26.62
N GLY A 344 1.78 0.65 -25.83
CA GLY A 344 2.83 -0.18 -25.25
C GLY A 344 2.36 -1.55 -24.80
N ILE A 345 3.27 -2.51 -24.76
CA ILE A 345 3.08 -3.88 -24.24
C ILE A 345 4.31 -4.32 -23.44
N ALA A 346 4.11 -5.16 -22.43
CA ALA A 346 5.16 -5.98 -21.87
C ALA A 346 4.61 -7.34 -21.43
N GLY A 347 5.38 -8.40 -21.66
CA GLY A 347 5.00 -9.77 -21.38
C GLY A 347 6.10 -10.56 -20.72
N GLY A 348 5.73 -11.45 -19.81
CA GLY A 348 6.65 -12.38 -19.17
C GLY A 348 6.02 -13.76 -18.96
N MET A 349 6.85 -14.79 -19.08
CA MET A 349 6.53 -16.17 -18.72
C MET A 349 7.25 -16.52 -17.43
N ILE A 350 6.52 -17.16 -16.51
CA ILE A 350 7.07 -17.60 -15.23
C ILE A 350 7.54 -19.05 -15.35
N VAL A 351 8.82 -19.26 -15.12
CA VAL A 351 9.43 -20.59 -15.09
C VAL A 351 10.19 -20.72 -13.78
N ASP A 352 9.80 -21.72 -12.97
CA ASP A 352 10.32 -21.95 -11.61
C ASP A 352 10.17 -20.71 -10.70
N LYS A 353 11.27 -19.97 -10.48
CA LYS A 353 11.31 -18.74 -9.68
C LYS A 353 11.82 -17.54 -10.47
N ASP A 354 11.79 -17.63 -11.79
CA ASP A 354 12.22 -16.57 -12.69
C ASP A 354 11.05 -16.14 -13.59
N VAL A 355 10.91 -14.83 -13.80
CA VAL A 355 10.08 -14.33 -14.90
C VAL A 355 10.98 -14.03 -16.09
N GLN A 356 10.83 -14.84 -17.14
CA GLN A 356 11.45 -14.57 -18.43
C GLN A 356 10.59 -13.54 -19.17
N VAL A 357 11.09 -12.31 -19.29
CA VAL A 357 10.46 -11.26 -20.09
C VAL A 357 10.56 -11.67 -21.55
N LEU A 358 9.41 -11.82 -22.19
CA LEU A 358 9.28 -12.30 -23.56
C LEU A 358 9.29 -11.16 -24.57
N ASP A 359 8.60 -10.06 -24.23
CA ASP A 359 8.47 -8.92 -25.13
C ASP A 359 8.24 -7.62 -24.35
N VAL A 360 8.74 -6.53 -24.90
CA VAL A 360 8.51 -5.16 -24.47
C VAL A 360 8.52 -4.26 -25.71
N ALA A 361 7.37 -3.70 -26.06
CA ALA A 361 7.27 -2.75 -27.17
C ALA A 361 6.56 -1.48 -26.70
N VAL A 362 7.06 -0.32 -27.14
CA VAL A 362 6.43 0.99 -26.90
C VAL A 362 6.52 1.80 -28.18
N ASP A 363 5.39 2.39 -28.55
CA ASP A 363 5.23 3.24 -29.74
C ASP A 363 6.29 4.35 -29.76
N ALA A 364 6.90 4.57 -30.91
CA ALA A 364 8.02 5.49 -31.06
C ALA A 364 7.71 6.93 -30.60
N GLY A 365 6.47 7.39 -30.76
CA GLY A 365 6.03 8.73 -30.33
C GLY A 365 5.91 8.88 -28.81
N TYR A 366 5.87 7.76 -28.08
CA TYR A 366 5.64 7.70 -26.63
C TYR A 366 6.84 7.16 -25.84
N ARG A 367 7.95 6.85 -26.52
CA ARG A 367 9.21 6.45 -25.87
C ARG A 367 9.76 7.57 -24.99
N ARG A 368 10.55 7.19 -23.99
CA ARG A 368 11.18 8.09 -23.00
C ARG A 368 10.19 8.82 -22.06
N GLN A 369 8.94 8.37 -21.99
CA GLN A 369 7.93 8.84 -21.03
C GLN A 369 7.69 7.83 -19.87
N GLY A 370 8.62 6.90 -19.64
CA GLY A 370 8.52 5.91 -18.56
C GLY A 370 7.55 4.73 -18.80
N ILE A 371 6.91 4.63 -19.96
CA ILE A 371 5.88 3.60 -20.23
C ILE A 371 6.40 2.17 -20.11
N ALA A 372 7.52 1.84 -20.76
CA ALA A 372 8.12 0.50 -20.69
C ALA A 372 8.47 0.12 -19.24
N ARG A 373 8.99 1.08 -18.46
CA ARG A 373 9.30 0.92 -17.04
C ARG A 373 8.06 0.56 -16.23
N LYS A 374 6.94 1.28 -16.43
CA LYS A 374 5.66 1.00 -15.76
C LYS A 374 5.11 -0.38 -16.13
N LEU A 375 5.14 -0.74 -17.41
CA LEU A 375 4.72 -2.07 -17.87
C LEU A 375 5.57 -3.19 -17.24
N LEU A 376 6.89 -3.04 -17.23
CA LEU A 376 7.80 -3.99 -16.59
C LEU A 376 7.64 -4.07 -15.06
N ALA A 377 7.30 -2.95 -14.41
CA ALA A 377 6.98 -2.94 -12.98
C ALA A 377 5.76 -3.82 -12.68
N HIS A 378 4.73 -3.79 -13.53
CA HIS A 378 3.57 -4.66 -13.40
C HIS A 378 3.90 -6.14 -13.64
N VAL A 379 4.67 -6.45 -14.69
CA VAL A 379 5.13 -7.82 -14.97
C VAL A 379 5.97 -8.37 -13.81
N SER A 380 6.88 -7.55 -13.28
CA SER A 380 7.68 -7.87 -12.08
C SER A 380 6.80 -8.13 -10.86
N TYR A 381 5.80 -7.29 -10.61
CA TYR A 381 4.90 -7.45 -9.47
C TYR A 381 4.12 -8.77 -9.55
N ASP A 382 3.53 -9.08 -10.71
CA ASP A 382 2.81 -10.34 -10.90
C ASP A 382 3.74 -11.54 -10.68
N ALA A 383 4.98 -11.48 -11.16
CA ALA A 383 5.99 -12.50 -10.94
C ALA A 383 6.32 -12.69 -9.45
N GLN A 384 6.49 -11.61 -8.69
CA GLN A 384 6.74 -11.68 -7.25
C GLN A 384 5.56 -12.28 -6.49
N MET A 385 4.32 -11.93 -6.86
CA MET A 385 3.12 -12.52 -6.28
C MET A 385 2.98 -14.02 -6.57
N LEU A 386 3.60 -14.47 -7.66
CA LEU A 386 3.69 -15.87 -8.05
C LEU A 386 4.96 -16.58 -7.54
N GLY A 387 5.76 -15.89 -6.71
CA GLY A 387 6.90 -16.46 -5.99
C GLY A 387 8.21 -16.48 -6.75
N CYS A 388 8.36 -15.63 -7.78
CA CYS A 388 9.62 -15.39 -8.46
C CYS A 388 10.58 -14.55 -7.59
N GLU A 389 11.87 -14.89 -7.66
CA GLU A 389 12.99 -14.24 -6.98
C GLU A 389 13.87 -13.47 -7.97
N SER A 390 13.77 -13.75 -9.27
CA SER A 390 14.54 -13.12 -10.34
C SER A 390 13.70 -12.86 -11.59
N ALA A 391 14.25 -12.01 -12.46
CA ALA A 391 13.78 -11.81 -13.82
C ALA A 391 14.94 -12.01 -14.80
N SER A 392 14.64 -12.55 -15.97
CA SER A 392 15.59 -12.71 -17.08
C SER A 392 15.01 -12.20 -18.38
N LEU A 393 15.88 -11.79 -19.30
CA LEU A 393 15.48 -11.36 -20.63
C LEU A 393 16.59 -11.56 -21.65
N GLU A 394 16.20 -11.61 -22.92
CA GLU A 394 17.07 -11.45 -24.06
C GLU A 394 16.81 -10.09 -24.72
N VAL A 395 17.86 -9.35 -25.05
CA VAL A 395 17.79 -8.07 -25.76
C VAL A 395 18.85 -8.01 -26.84
N GLU A 396 18.53 -7.44 -28.00
CA GLU A 396 19.50 -7.28 -29.10
C GLU A 396 20.73 -6.48 -28.63
N ALA A 397 21.94 -6.99 -28.90
CA ALA A 397 23.17 -6.43 -28.37
C ALA A 397 23.43 -4.98 -28.81
N ASP A 398 22.93 -4.60 -30.00
CA ASP A 398 23.08 -3.25 -30.56
C ASP A 398 21.93 -2.30 -30.14
N ASN A 399 20.92 -2.77 -29.39
CA ASN A 399 19.82 -1.95 -28.89
C ASN A 399 20.20 -1.21 -27.59
N ALA A 400 21.09 -0.23 -27.72
CA ALA A 400 21.63 0.53 -26.58
C ALA A 400 20.55 1.19 -25.71
N ALA A 401 19.41 1.60 -26.30
CA ALA A 401 18.32 2.23 -25.55
C ALA A 401 17.58 1.24 -24.64
N ALA A 402 17.33 0.01 -25.11
CA ALA A 402 16.71 -1.03 -24.31
C ALA A 402 17.68 -1.57 -23.25
N VAL A 403 18.95 -1.79 -23.61
CA VAL A 403 19.99 -2.20 -22.66
C VAL A 403 20.10 -1.20 -21.51
N ALA A 404 20.17 0.11 -21.80
CA ALA A 404 20.22 1.14 -20.77
C ALA A 404 18.98 1.15 -19.87
N LEU A 405 17.77 0.96 -20.44
CA LEU A 405 16.55 0.81 -19.64
C LEU A 405 16.63 -0.40 -18.70
N TYR A 406 17.11 -1.54 -19.18
CA TYR A 406 17.21 -2.75 -18.37
C TYR A 406 18.28 -2.62 -17.29
N GLU A 407 19.42 -1.99 -17.58
CA GLU A 407 20.45 -1.65 -16.58
C GLU A 407 19.90 -0.72 -15.50
N GLU A 408 19.13 0.31 -15.87
CA GLU A 408 18.41 1.18 -14.91
C GLU A 408 17.44 0.38 -14.03
N LEU A 409 16.85 -0.69 -14.57
CA LEU A 409 15.94 -1.60 -13.88
C LEU A 409 16.65 -2.65 -13.02
N GLY A 410 17.99 -2.62 -12.92
CA GLY A 410 18.78 -3.56 -12.13
C GLY A 410 19.15 -4.84 -12.85
N PHE A 411 18.88 -4.94 -14.17
CA PHE A 411 19.39 -6.06 -14.96
C PHE A 411 20.89 -5.90 -15.22
N SER A 412 21.60 -7.02 -15.13
CA SER A 412 23.00 -7.12 -15.51
C SER A 412 23.17 -8.17 -16.60
N GLN A 413 24.11 -7.93 -17.52
CA GLN A 413 24.41 -8.89 -18.57
C GLN A 413 25.11 -10.13 -17.99
N VAL A 414 24.51 -11.30 -18.17
CA VAL A 414 25.03 -12.59 -17.71
C VAL A 414 25.55 -13.46 -18.85
N GLY A 415 25.24 -13.11 -20.11
CA GLY A 415 25.73 -13.85 -21.27
C GLY A 415 25.42 -13.21 -22.61
N VAL A 416 25.79 -13.89 -23.69
CA VAL A 416 25.47 -13.54 -25.08
C VAL A 416 25.01 -14.79 -25.83
N ARG A 417 23.88 -14.71 -26.51
CA ARG A 417 23.42 -15.72 -27.46
C ARG A 417 23.71 -15.25 -28.88
N ARG A 418 24.58 -15.99 -29.57
CA ARG A 418 25.00 -15.63 -30.93
C ARG A 418 23.91 -15.91 -31.96
N GLY A 419 23.66 -14.93 -32.83
CA GLY A 419 22.68 -15.03 -33.92
C GLY A 419 21.25 -15.31 -33.47
N TYR A 420 20.88 -14.89 -32.26
CA TYR A 420 19.58 -15.18 -31.64
C TYR A 420 18.42 -14.48 -32.38
N TYR A 421 18.60 -13.21 -32.75
CA TYR A 421 17.59 -12.43 -33.50
C TYR A 421 17.77 -12.53 -35.01
N GLY A 422 18.64 -13.41 -35.49
CA GLY A 422 18.92 -13.60 -36.91
C GLY A 422 20.41 -13.68 -37.22
N PRO A 423 20.78 -13.98 -38.49
CA PRO A 423 22.17 -14.15 -38.89
C PRO A 423 23.02 -12.90 -38.60
N GLY A 424 23.94 -13.01 -37.63
CA GLY A 424 24.85 -11.92 -37.25
C GLY A 424 24.30 -10.94 -36.21
N ILE A 425 23.10 -11.18 -35.67
CA ILE A 425 22.48 -10.33 -34.66
C ILE A 425 22.42 -11.09 -33.33
N ASP A 426 23.32 -10.71 -32.42
CA ASP A 426 23.49 -11.35 -31.12
C ASP A 426 22.50 -10.77 -30.09
N ALA A 427 22.14 -11.58 -29.09
CA ALA A 427 21.34 -11.13 -27.94
C ALA A 427 22.18 -11.12 -26.67
N CYS A 428 22.16 -10.01 -25.94
CA CYS A 428 22.57 -9.95 -24.54
C CYS A 428 21.53 -10.68 -23.70
N VAL A 429 21.98 -11.68 -22.94
CA VAL A 429 21.16 -12.32 -21.91
C VAL A 429 21.37 -11.52 -20.64
N MET A 430 20.32 -10.94 -20.10
CA MET A 430 20.37 -10.12 -18.88
C MET A 430 19.51 -10.74 -17.78
N SER A 431 19.90 -10.53 -16.53
CA SER A 431 19.14 -10.97 -15.37
C SER A 431 19.20 -9.94 -14.23
N ALA A 432 18.09 -9.84 -13.49
CA ALA A 432 17.93 -9.01 -12.31
C ALA A 432 17.36 -9.83 -11.16
N SER A 433 17.69 -9.47 -9.92
CA SER A 433 16.91 -9.89 -8.75
C SER A 433 15.59 -9.11 -8.70
N LEU A 434 14.52 -9.74 -8.25
CA LEU A 434 13.25 -9.05 -8.01
C LEU A 434 13.20 -8.52 -6.56
N PRO A 435 12.60 -7.33 -6.32
CA PRO A 435 11.97 -6.43 -7.30
C PRO A 435 12.98 -5.72 -8.21
N LEU A 436 12.56 -5.40 -9.44
CA LEU A 436 13.34 -4.54 -10.34
C LEU A 436 13.61 -3.16 -9.71
N ALA A 437 14.77 -2.57 -9.99
CA ALA A 437 15.10 -1.22 -9.53
C ALA A 437 14.23 -0.18 -10.27
N LEU A 438 13.39 0.57 -9.57
CA LEU A 438 12.50 1.54 -10.21
C LEU A 438 12.93 2.96 -9.80
N PRO A 439 13.54 3.75 -10.71
CA PRO A 439 13.90 5.13 -10.41
C PRO A 439 12.64 5.98 -10.17
N VAL A 440 12.71 6.90 -9.22
CA VAL A 440 11.70 7.95 -9.01
C VAL A 440 11.66 8.82 -10.28
N ASP A 441 10.56 8.77 -11.03
CA ASP A 441 10.42 9.51 -12.28
C ASP A 441 9.86 10.91 -11.99
N ALA A 442 10.59 11.96 -12.40
CA ALA A 442 10.11 13.34 -12.29
C ALA A 442 8.85 13.61 -13.15
N ALA A 443 8.57 12.79 -14.17
CA ALA A 443 7.37 12.85 -15.00
C ALA A 443 6.21 11.96 -14.47
N SER A 444 6.48 11.10 -13.47
CA SER A 444 5.51 10.24 -12.82
C SER A 444 5.98 9.95 -11.38
N PRO A 445 5.72 10.85 -10.42
CA PRO A 445 6.41 10.94 -9.14
C PRO A 445 5.90 9.92 -8.11
N GLU A 446 5.50 8.72 -8.51
CA GLU A 446 5.12 7.69 -7.55
C GLU A 446 6.38 7.13 -6.87
N PRO A 447 6.54 7.29 -5.55
CA PRO A 447 7.59 6.61 -4.80
C PRO A 447 7.31 5.12 -4.87
N THR A 448 8.23 4.36 -5.44
CA THR A 448 8.14 2.91 -5.51
C THR A 448 8.92 2.28 -4.36
N SER A 449 8.54 1.08 -3.96
CA SER A 449 9.20 0.30 -2.89
C SER A 449 10.60 -0.21 -3.27
N ALA A 450 11.10 0.11 -4.47
CA ALA A 450 12.14 -0.66 -5.14
C ALA A 450 13.38 0.19 -5.49
N VAL A 451 13.95 0.83 -4.48
CA VAL A 451 15.31 1.37 -4.58
C VAL A 451 16.25 0.43 -3.82
N HIS A 452 17.11 -0.29 -4.54
CA HIS A 452 18.31 -0.86 -3.94
C HIS A 452 19.23 0.29 -3.56
N ARG A 453 19.18 0.71 -2.29
CA ARG A 453 20.09 1.71 -1.72
C ARG A 453 20.96 1.08 -0.64
N ALA A 454 22.07 1.75 -0.36
CA ALA A 454 22.88 1.41 0.81
C ALA A 454 22.08 1.70 2.09
N TRP A 455 22.07 0.74 2.99
CA TRP A 455 21.41 0.81 4.29
C TRP A 455 22.37 0.27 5.37
N PRO A 456 22.41 0.84 6.60
CA PRO A 456 21.74 2.07 7.04
C PRO A 456 22.16 3.33 6.29
N LEU A 457 21.36 4.40 6.38
CA LEU A 457 21.72 5.68 5.76
C LEU A 457 22.86 6.35 6.52
N SER A 458 23.72 7.08 5.82
CA SER A 458 24.77 7.87 6.47
C SER A 458 24.16 8.99 7.31
N GLU A 459 24.59 9.14 8.56
CA GLU A 459 24.13 10.25 9.39
C GLU A 459 24.53 11.60 8.76
N PRO A 460 23.57 12.53 8.61
CA PRO A 460 23.90 13.85 8.08
C PRO A 460 24.77 14.62 9.07
N ARG A 461 25.82 15.26 8.56
CA ARG A 461 26.63 16.20 9.34
C ARG A 461 26.16 17.62 9.06
N ARG A 462 25.55 18.26 10.05
CA ARG A 462 25.10 19.64 9.97
C ARG A 462 26.11 20.61 10.58
N THR A 463 26.24 21.77 9.96
CA THR A 463 26.92 22.95 10.49
C THR A 463 26.07 23.63 11.58
N ASP A 464 26.68 24.45 12.42
CA ASP A 464 25.96 25.21 13.46
C ASP A 464 24.86 26.12 12.88
N ALA A 465 25.06 26.64 11.66
CA ALA A 465 24.09 27.46 10.96
C ALA A 465 22.87 26.65 10.52
N GLU A 466 23.08 25.44 10.00
CA GLU A 466 22.01 24.52 9.60
C GLU A 466 21.22 24.02 10.82
N LEU A 467 21.89 23.73 11.93
CA LEU A 467 21.22 23.36 13.18
C LEU A 467 20.35 24.51 13.71
N ALA A 468 20.83 25.76 13.63
CA ALA A 468 20.04 26.93 14.01
C ALA A 468 18.86 27.17 13.06
N GLU A 469 19.02 26.89 11.75
CA GLU A 469 17.94 26.93 10.77
C GLU A 469 16.88 25.88 11.09
N LEU A 470 17.27 24.63 11.35
CA LEU A 470 16.37 23.54 11.74
C LEU A 470 15.59 23.86 13.02
N ASP A 471 16.26 24.40 14.05
CA ASP A 471 15.60 24.81 15.29
C ASP A 471 14.61 25.97 15.09
N ARG A 472 14.90 26.89 14.17
CA ARG A 472 13.97 27.96 13.78
C ARG A 472 12.77 27.41 13.02
N ARG A 473 13.02 26.54 12.04
CA ARG A 473 12.01 26.02 11.11
C ARG A 473 11.11 24.95 11.72
N LYS A 474 11.62 24.11 12.63
CA LYS A 474 10.86 23.05 13.32
C LYS A 474 10.00 22.21 12.37
N PRO A 475 10.62 21.45 11.44
CA PRO A 475 9.88 20.69 10.43
C PRO A 475 8.99 19.62 11.08
N VAL A 476 7.72 19.58 10.70
CA VAL A 476 6.72 18.60 11.12
C VAL A 476 6.38 17.72 9.93
N LEU A 477 6.65 16.41 10.06
CA LEU A 477 6.29 15.41 9.06
C LEU A 477 4.83 14.97 9.27
N ALA A 478 4.07 14.70 8.22
CA ALA A 478 2.72 14.18 8.30
C ALA A 478 2.49 13.04 7.31
N ILE A 479 1.75 12.01 7.72
CA ILE A 479 1.46 10.81 6.93
C ILE A 479 -0.04 10.68 6.70
N GLU A 480 -0.44 10.43 5.45
CA GLU A 480 -1.82 10.15 5.03
C GLU A 480 -1.87 8.76 4.36
N SER A 481 -2.75 7.89 4.87
CA SER A 481 -2.94 6.51 4.38
C SER A 481 -4.36 5.99 4.66
N SER A 482 -5.37 6.85 4.58
CA SER A 482 -6.77 6.52 4.93
C SER A 482 -7.49 5.68 3.88
N CYS A 483 -7.08 5.75 2.61
CA CYS A 483 -7.76 5.06 1.51
C CYS A 483 -6.77 4.40 0.53
N ASP A 484 -6.48 5.01 -0.63
CA ASP A 484 -5.68 4.44 -1.72
C ASP A 484 -4.46 5.30 -2.10
N GLU A 485 -4.21 6.41 -1.40
CA GLU A 485 -2.98 7.19 -1.47
C GLU A 485 -2.10 6.95 -0.24
N THR A 486 -0.81 6.66 -0.47
CA THR A 486 0.23 6.78 0.57
C THR A 486 0.92 8.10 0.36
N ALA A 487 0.69 9.06 1.24
CA ALA A 487 1.28 10.39 1.10
C ALA A 487 2.06 10.81 2.34
N VAL A 488 3.12 11.57 2.12
CA VAL A 488 3.93 12.19 3.19
C VAL A 488 4.24 13.62 2.82
N ALA A 489 4.07 14.52 3.76
CA ALA A 489 4.40 15.93 3.60
C ALA A 489 5.18 16.43 4.81
N ILE A 490 6.02 17.43 4.60
CA ILE A 490 6.77 18.09 5.67
C ILE A 490 6.48 19.59 5.60
N ILE A 491 6.08 20.17 6.72
CA ILE A 491 5.76 21.60 6.83
C ILE A 491 6.58 22.23 7.96
N ASP A 492 7.02 23.46 7.79
CA ASP A 492 7.72 24.20 8.85
C ASP A 492 6.75 24.96 9.78
N ALA A 493 7.26 25.45 10.91
CA ALA A 493 6.50 26.26 11.87
C ALA A 493 5.98 27.58 11.28
N ASP A 494 6.59 28.10 10.20
CA ASP A 494 6.13 29.31 9.51
C ASP A 494 4.92 29.02 8.59
N GLY A 495 4.65 27.74 8.28
CA GLY A 495 3.57 27.30 7.40
C GLY A 495 4.01 27.03 5.96
N THR A 496 5.32 26.98 5.71
CA THR A 496 5.89 26.62 4.40
C THR A 496 5.90 25.12 4.25
N LEU A 497 5.31 24.63 3.16
CA LEU A 497 5.42 23.23 2.78
C LEU A 497 6.81 22.98 2.20
N LEU A 498 7.59 22.14 2.87
CA LEU A 498 8.96 21.78 2.50
C LEU A 498 9.01 20.54 1.60
N ALA A 499 8.03 19.64 1.73
CA ALA A 499 7.91 18.44 0.91
C ALA A 499 6.46 17.99 0.78
N ASN A 500 6.11 17.34 -0.34
CA ASN A 500 4.78 16.75 -0.54
C ASN A 500 4.82 15.60 -1.56
N GLN A 501 4.95 14.38 -1.05
CA GLN A 501 5.06 13.14 -1.81
C GLN A 501 3.75 12.35 -1.77
N VAL A 502 3.35 11.77 -2.91
CA VAL A 502 2.13 10.97 -3.03
C VAL A 502 2.41 9.74 -3.90
N SER A 503 2.20 8.55 -3.35
CA SER A 503 2.11 7.28 -4.07
C SER A 503 0.63 6.91 -4.21
N THR A 504 0.07 6.96 -5.43
CA THR A 504 -1.34 6.63 -5.68
C THR A 504 -1.49 5.17 -6.12
N GLN A 505 -2.60 4.55 -5.73
CA GLN A 505 -2.95 3.18 -6.13
C GLN A 505 -4.12 3.16 -7.13
N ILE A 506 -4.55 4.32 -7.65
CA ILE A 506 -5.73 4.46 -8.50
C ILE A 506 -5.66 3.50 -9.71
N ASP A 507 -4.53 3.48 -10.41
CA ASP A 507 -4.33 2.63 -11.59
C ASP A 507 -4.43 1.14 -11.24
N PHE A 508 -3.92 0.77 -10.06
CA PHE A 508 -4.02 -0.60 -9.57
C PHE A 508 -5.46 -1.00 -9.25
N HIS A 509 -6.24 -0.09 -8.64
CA HIS A 509 -7.63 -0.36 -8.26
C HIS A 509 -8.62 -0.24 -9.44
N ALA A 510 -8.23 0.45 -10.52
CA ALA A 510 -9.06 0.62 -11.71
C ALA A 510 -9.53 -0.72 -12.30
N ARG A 511 -8.69 -1.79 -12.23
CA ARG A 511 -9.05 -3.13 -12.72
C ARG A 511 -10.23 -3.78 -11.98
N PHE A 512 -10.41 -3.42 -10.70
CA PHE A 512 -11.52 -3.87 -9.86
C PHE A 512 -12.75 -2.95 -9.93
N GLY A 513 -12.61 -1.80 -10.61
CA GLY A 513 -13.66 -0.78 -10.73
C GLY A 513 -13.98 -0.09 -9.40
N GLY A 514 -12.98 0.05 -8.53
CA GLY A 514 -13.05 0.70 -7.22
C GLY A 514 -11.98 0.19 -6.26
N VAL A 515 -11.76 0.91 -5.16
CA VAL A 515 -10.75 0.56 -4.14
C VAL A 515 -11.06 -0.78 -3.49
N VAL A 516 -10.09 -1.70 -3.50
CA VAL A 516 -10.14 -2.96 -2.74
C VAL A 516 -9.40 -2.77 -1.41
N PRO A 517 -10.10 -2.75 -0.26
CA PRO A 517 -9.47 -2.37 1.01
C PRO A 517 -8.27 -3.22 1.42
N GLU A 518 -8.37 -4.53 1.18
CA GLU A 518 -7.32 -5.48 1.54
C GLU A 518 -6.03 -5.24 0.76
N ILE A 519 -6.14 -4.94 -0.53
CA ILE A 519 -5.03 -4.61 -1.42
C ILE A 519 -4.45 -3.25 -1.05
N ALA A 520 -5.32 -2.27 -0.79
CA ALA A 520 -4.88 -0.91 -0.49
C ALA A 520 -3.95 -0.89 0.73
N SER A 521 -4.35 -1.64 1.75
CA SER A 521 -3.55 -1.89 2.95
C SER A 521 -2.17 -2.50 2.64
N ARG A 522 -2.05 -3.42 1.66
CA ARG A 522 -0.75 -4.03 1.28
C ARG A 522 0.16 -3.00 0.63
N LYS A 523 -0.39 -2.22 -0.29
CA LYS A 523 0.34 -1.20 -1.03
C LYS A 523 0.90 -0.11 -0.12
N HIS A 524 0.17 0.31 0.91
CA HIS A 524 0.73 1.21 1.92
C HIS A 524 1.97 0.62 2.61
N VAL A 525 1.94 -0.67 3.02
CA VAL A 525 3.10 -1.32 3.67
C VAL A 525 4.30 -1.37 2.74
N GLU A 526 4.08 -1.60 1.44
CA GLU A 526 5.13 -1.66 0.43
C GLU A 526 5.85 -0.32 0.28
N VAL A 527 5.12 0.78 0.15
CA VAL A 527 5.70 2.06 -0.28
C VAL A 527 6.01 3.04 0.84
N ILE A 528 5.42 2.90 2.04
CA ILE A 528 5.47 3.94 3.10
C ILE A 528 6.89 4.40 3.45
N VAL A 529 7.87 3.51 3.51
CA VAL A 529 9.28 3.89 3.79
C VAL A 529 9.83 4.75 2.65
N GLY A 530 9.64 4.34 1.40
CA GLY A 530 10.12 5.08 0.23
C GLY A 530 9.48 6.47 0.11
N VAL A 531 8.17 6.59 0.40
CA VAL A 531 7.48 7.89 0.40
C VAL A 531 8.01 8.81 1.50
N VAL A 532 8.27 8.28 2.70
CA VAL A 532 8.87 9.05 3.81
C VAL A 532 10.27 9.54 3.44
N ASP A 533 11.08 8.69 2.83
CA ASP A 533 12.45 9.04 2.47
C ASP A 533 12.53 10.11 1.40
N ALA A 534 11.71 9.98 0.35
CA ALA A 534 11.57 11.01 -0.67
C ALA A 534 11.17 12.36 -0.05
N ALA A 535 10.28 12.36 0.95
CA ALA A 535 9.87 13.59 1.63
C ALA A 535 10.98 14.18 2.52
N LEU A 536 11.77 13.35 3.19
CA LEU A 536 12.91 13.80 4.00
C LEU A 536 14.05 14.36 3.13
N GLU A 537 14.26 13.80 1.94
CA GLU A 537 15.18 14.31 0.92
C GLU A 537 14.72 15.66 0.38
N GLU A 538 13.47 15.75 -0.13
CA GLU A 538 12.90 16.98 -0.67
C GLU A 538 12.91 18.13 0.36
N ALA A 539 12.60 17.84 1.63
CA ALA A 539 12.61 18.85 2.68
C ALA A 539 14.02 19.34 3.02
N ALA A 540 15.04 18.48 2.97
CA ALA A 540 16.43 18.90 3.16
C ALA A 540 16.87 19.84 2.02
N GLU A 541 16.51 19.50 0.78
CA GLU A 541 16.78 20.35 -0.39
C GLU A 541 16.08 21.70 -0.29
N ALA A 542 14.80 21.72 0.10
CA ALA A 542 14.02 22.95 0.28
C ALA A 542 14.59 23.88 1.36
N LEU A 543 15.23 23.32 2.38
CA LEU A 543 15.93 24.05 3.44
C LEU A 543 17.37 24.44 3.05
N GLY A 544 17.88 23.96 1.91
CA GLY A 544 19.25 24.20 1.46
C GLY A 544 20.30 23.53 2.36
N LEU A 545 19.97 22.39 2.97
CA LEU A 545 20.87 21.66 3.85
C LEU A 545 21.88 20.85 3.03
N GLU A 546 23.15 20.95 3.41
CA GLU A 546 24.23 20.12 2.91
C GLU A 546 24.34 18.84 3.77
N GLY A 547 24.83 17.74 3.20
CA GLY A 547 25.08 16.50 3.95
C GLY A 547 23.97 15.44 3.90
N GLY A 548 22.94 15.62 3.06
CA GLY A 548 21.92 14.61 2.75
C GLY A 548 20.55 14.88 3.37
N ALA A 549 19.65 13.91 3.22
CA ALA A 549 18.25 13.94 3.69
C ALA A 549 18.13 14.34 5.17
N LEU A 550 16.95 14.84 5.56
CA LEU A 550 16.66 15.06 6.98
C LEU A 550 16.76 13.75 7.75
N SER A 551 17.48 13.77 8.87
CA SER A 551 17.41 12.69 9.85
C SER A 551 16.05 12.75 10.56
N PRO A 552 15.43 11.60 10.90
CA PRO A 552 14.23 11.57 11.73
C PRO A 552 14.37 12.37 13.04
N LYS A 553 15.59 12.41 13.61
CA LYS A 553 15.90 13.18 14.84
C LYS A 553 15.93 14.69 14.61
N GLU A 554 15.95 15.18 13.37
CA GLU A 554 15.89 16.61 13.03
C GLU A 554 14.45 17.14 12.90
N LEU A 555 13.45 16.25 12.89
CA LEU A 555 12.04 16.62 12.91
C LEU A 555 11.62 17.19 14.27
N ALA A 556 10.58 18.00 14.27
CA ALA A 556 9.96 18.54 15.48
C ALA A 556 8.81 17.67 16.00
N ALA A 557 8.04 17.05 15.09
CA ALA A 557 6.93 16.15 15.40
C ALA A 557 6.58 15.27 14.19
N VAL A 558 5.79 14.23 14.45
CA VAL A 558 5.27 13.30 13.43
C VAL A 558 3.75 13.27 13.52
N GLY A 559 3.09 13.75 12.48
CA GLY A 559 1.64 13.72 12.27
C GLY A 559 1.20 12.48 11.50
N VAL A 560 0.00 12.00 11.78
CA VAL A 560 -0.62 10.90 11.01
C VAL A 560 -2.13 11.02 11.02
N THR A 561 -2.74 10.65 9.90
CA THR A 561 -4.19 10.48 9.82
C THR A 561 -4.65 9.32 10.70
N GLN A 562 -5.46 9.63 11.72
CA GLN A 562 -6.07 8.63 12.60
C GLN A 562 -7.36 8.04 12.01
N GLY A 563 -8.09 8.87 11.26
CA GLY A 563 -9.34 8.52 10.62
C GLY A 563 -10.20 9.74 10.28
N PRO A 564 -11.40 9.56 9.71
CA PRO A 564 -11.99 8.29 9.27
C PRO A 564 -11.30 7.71 8.04
N GLY A 565 -11.63 6.47 7.67
CA GLY A 565 -11.01 5.79 6.52
C GLY A 565 -11.12 4.27 6.58
N LEU A 566 -10.47 3.60 5.63
CA LEU A 566 -10.38 2.14 5.59
C LEU A 566 -9.49 1.65 6.73
N VAL A 567 -10.05 0.90 7.69
CA VAL A 567 -9.33 0.46 8.90
C VAL A 567 -7.99 -0.23 8.59
N GLY A 568 -7.94 -1.06 7.54
CA GLY A 568 -6.70 -1.75 7.15
C GLY A 568 -5.62 -0.80 6.63
N ALA A 569 -6.01 0.29 5.97
CA ALA A 569 -5.10 1.31 5.46
C ALA A 569 -4.65 2.26 6.57
N LEU A 570 -5.59 2.74 7.40
CA LEU A 570 -5.30 3.61 8.55
C LEU A 570 -4.31 2.97 9.53
N VAL A 571 -4.50 1.69 9.84
CA VAL A 571 -3.62 0.96 10.76
C VAL A 571 -2.16 0.95 10.28
N VAL A 572 -1.91 0.89 8.96
CA VAL A 572 -0.54 0.91 8.42
C VAL A 572 0.15 2.24 8.71
N GLY A 573 -0.51 3.36 8.41
CA GLY A 573 0.04 4.70 8.68
C GLY A 573 0.21 4.94 10.17
N VAL A 574 -0.81 4.65 10.98
CA VAL A 574 -0.77 4.83 12.44
C VAL A 574 0.34 3.99 13.08
N ALA A 575 0.45 2.71 12.74
CA ALA A 575 1.49 1.82 13.25
C ALA A 575 2.90 2.30 12.88
N PHE A 576 3.10 2.68 11.61
CA PHE A 576 4.38 3.21 11.14
C PHE A 576 4.73 4.52 11.86
N ALA A 577 3.81 5.48 11.92
CA ALA A 577 4.04 6.78 12.55
C ALA A 577 4.41 6.65 14.03
N LYS A 578 3.77 5.75 14.77
CA LYS A 578 4.11 5.47 16.17
C LYS A 578 5.53 4.93 16.31
N GLY A 579 5.88 3.90 15.54
CA GLY A 579 7.23 3.33 15.57
C GLY A 579 8.29 4.37 15.20
N PHE A 580 8.05 5.12 14.14
CA PHE A 580 8.95 6.17 13.64
C PHE A 580 9.15 7.30 14.64
N ALA A 581 8.06 7.83 15.20
CA ALA A 581 8.11 8.90 16.19
C ALA A 581 8.77 8.44 17.51
N TYR A 582 8.44 7.23 17.99
CA TYR A 582 9.06 6.67 19.19
C TYR A 582 10.57 6.50 19.04
N ALA A 583 11.02 5.87 17.95
CA ALA A 583 12.44 5.64 17.69
C ALA A 583 13.23 6.93 17.42
N ALA A 584 12.61 7.93 16.79
CA ALA A 584 13.22 9.24 16.56
C ALA A 584 13.17 10.16 17.79
N GLY A 585 12.51 9.76 18.88
CA GLY A 585 12.31 10.58 20.07
C GLY A 585 11.44 11.81 19.82
N LYS A 586 10.41 11.68 18.97
CA LYS A 586 9.53 12.77 18.54
C LYS A 586 8.09 12.58 19.03
N PRO A 587 7.37 13.68 19.34
CA PRO A 587 5.97 13.59 19.69
C PRO A 587 5.12 13.18 18.48
N LEU A 588 4.10 12.37 18.75
CA LEU A 588 3.10 11.94 17.78
C LEU A 588 1.92 12.91 17.78
N ILE A 589 1.34 13.18 16.61
CA ILE A 589 0.14 14.00 16.45
C ILE A 589 -0.88 13.25 15.59
N CYS A 590 -2.05 12.96 16.15
CA CYS A 590 -3.15 12.37 15.41
C CYS A 590 -4.04 13.44 14.78
N VAL A 591 -4.36 13.25 13.51
CA VAL A 591 -5.13 14.19 12.70
C VAL A 591 -6.40 13.51 12.21
N ASN A 592 -7.53 14.23 12.29
CA ASN A 592 -8.76 13.83 11.63
C ASN A 592 -8.65 14.16 10.13
N HIS A 593 -8.90 13.17 9.28
CA HIS A 593 -8.82 13.28 7.82
C HIS A 593 -9.75 14.37 7.25
N LEU A 594 -10.97 14.47 7.78
CA LEU A 594 -11.97 15.47 7.36
C LEU A 594 -11.54 16.88 7.78
N GLU A 595 -10.91 16.99 8.95
CA GLU A 595 -10.27 18.23 9.39
C GLU A 595 -9.13 18.60 8.45
N GLY A 596 -8.34 17.63 7.97
CA GLY A 596 -7.36 17.83 6.90
C GLY A 596 -7.95 18.54 5.68
N HIS A 597 -9.00 17.99 5.08
CA HIS A 597 -9.69 18.60 3.93
C HIS A 597 -10.22 20.02 4.20
N LEU A 598 -10.62 20.30 5.44
CA LEU A 598 -11.04 21.65 5.86
C LEU A 598 -9.83 22.59 5.86
N TYR A 599 -8.73 22.20 6.52
CA TYR A 599 -7.49 23.00 6.62
C TYR A 599 -6.74 23.15 5.29
N ALA A 600 -6.98 22.29 4.30
CA ALA A 600 -6.43 22.46 2.94
C ALA A 600 -6.73 23.85 2.34
N ASN A 601 -7.82 24.50 2.76
CA ASN A 601 -8.18 25.86 2.34
C ASN A 601 -7.15 26.92 2.80
N LEU A 602 -6.41 26.68 3.90
CA LEU A 602 -5.36 27.60 4.37
C LEU A 602 -4.16 27.64 3.42
N LEU A 603 -3.94 26.61 2.60
CA LEU A 603 -2.89 26.61 1.57
C LEU A 603 -3.14 27.68 0.49
N THR A 604 -4.41 27.99 0.20
CA THR A 604 -4.77 29.07 -0.75
C THR A 604 -5.06 30.38 -0.03
N THR A 605 -5.64 30.32 1.16
CA THR A 605 -6.07 31.50 1.92
C THR A 605 -5.52 31.44 3.34
N PRO A 606 -4.24 31.80 3.56
CA PRO A 606 -3.62 31.73 4.88
C PRO A 606 -4.27 32.65 5.92
N ASP A 607 -5.01 33.68 5.48
CA ASP A 607 -5.74 34.62 6.33
C ASP A 607 -7.17 34.18 6.66
N LEU A 608 -7.62 32.98 6.22
CA LEU A 608 -8.95 32.45 6.46
C LEU A 608 -9.24 32.36 7.96
N LYS A 609 -10.42 32.86 8.39
CA LYS A 609 -10.81 32.85 9.81
C LYS A 609 -12.28 32.44 9.97
N PRO A 610 -12.58 31.55 10.93
CA PRO A 610 -13.96 31.31 11.36
C PRO A 610 -14.68 32.61 11.79
N PRO A 611 -16.00 32.72 11.61
CA PRO A 611 -16.90 31.66 11.17
C PRO A 611 -17.06 31.57 9.64
N PHE A 612 -17.11 30.33 9.12
CA PHE A 612 -17.38 30.05 7.71
C PHE A 612 -18.22 28.80 7.52
N ILE A 613 -18.82 28.66 6.34
CA ILE A 613 -19.49 27.42 5.93
C ILE A 613 -18.52 26.61 5.08
N PHE A 614 -18.32 25.35 5.45
CA PHE A 614 -17.48 24.40 4.71
C PHE A 614 -18.37 23.31 4.11
N THR A 615 -18.17 23.00 2.83
CA THR A 615 -18.75 21.79 2.23
C THR A 615 -17.63 20.80 1.93
N LEU A 616 -17.72 19.59 2.48
CA LEU A 616 -16.84 18.49 2.11
C LEU A 616 -17.55 17.62 1.07
N VAL A 617 -16.89 17.38 -0.06
CA VAL A 617 -17.41 16.56 -1.16
C VAL A 617 -16.29 15.66 -1.69
N SER A 618 -16.19 14.44 -1.17
CA SER A 618 -15.17 13.44 -1.54
C SER A 618 -15.78 12.14 -2.05
N GLY A 619 -14.93 11.13 -2.29
CA GLY A 619 -15.34 9.77 -2.62
C GLY A 619 -16.28 9.17 -1.57
N GLY A 620 -15.90 9.27 -0.30
CA GLY A 620 -16.65 8.68 0.83
C GLY A 620 -17.48 9.65 1.67
N HIS A 621 -17.34 10.97 1.48
CA HIS A 621 -18.01 11.96 2.33
C HIS A 621 -18.76 13.02 1.54
N THR A 622 -19.94 13.40 2.02
CA THR A 622 -20.67 14.58 1.56
C THR A 622 -21.35 15.23 2.76
N MET A 623 -20.85 16.39 3.17
CA MET A 623 -21.35 17.09 4.36
C MET A 623 -21.25 18.61 4.22
N LEU A 624 -22.08 19.29 4.99
CA LEU A 624 -22.13 20.73 5.14
C LEU A 624 -21.88 21.06 6.62
N VAL A 625 -20.86 21.86 6.87
CA VAL A 625 -20.34 22.14 8.21
C VAL A 625 -20.32 23.63 8.45
N HIS A 626 -20.78 24.05 9.62
CA HIS A 626 -20.57 25.39 10.14
C HIS A 626 -19.34 25.38 11.05
N VAL A 627 -18.27 26.00 10.56
CA VAL A 627 -17.03 26.14 11.31
C VAL A 627 -17.16 27.40 12.14
N ARG A 628 -17.47 27.25 13.43
CA ARG A 628 -17.67 28.38 14.36
C ARG A 628 -16.35 28.93 14.87
N ALA A 629 -15.44 28.03 15.21
CA ALA A 629 -14.06 28.28 15.55
C ALA A 629 -13.20 27.09 15.10
N TRP A 630 -11.88 27.24 15.08
CA TRP A 630 -10.99 26.09 14.88
C TRP A 630 -11.17 25.10 16.03
N GLY A 631 -11.48 23.84 15.71
CA GLY A 631 -11.88 22.80 16.68
C GLY A 631 -13.33 22.87 17.18
N ASP A 632 -14.17 23.80 16.70
CA ASP A 632 -15.61 23.85 16.98
C ASP A 632 -16.41 23.77 15.67
N TYR A 633 -16.74 22.54 15.29
CA TYR A 633 -17.38 22.17 14.03
C TYR A 633 -18.81 21.68 14.27
N GLU A 634 -19.77 22.29 13.57
CA GLU A 634 -21.16 21.86 13.60
C GLU A 634 -21.56 21.28 12.25
N VAL A 635 -21.71 19.96 12.19
CA VAL A 635 -22.25 19.28 11.00
C VAL A 635 -23.73 19.63 10.87
N LEU A 636 -24.06 20.52 9.92
CA LEU A 636 -25.43 20.93 9.63
C LEU A 636 -26.20 19.83 8.90
N GLY A 637 -25.51 19.06 8.06
CA GLY A 637 -26.08 17.90 7.38
C GLY A 637 -25.06 17.09 6.59
N GLU A 638 -25.35 15.81 6.45
CA GLU A 638 -24.53 14.81 5.76
C GLU A 638 -25.39 13.97 4.81
N THR A 639 -24.76 13.17 3.95
CA THR A 639 -25.48 12.25 3.07
C THR A 639 -26.14 11.12 3.86
N LEU A 640 -27.35 10.74 3.45
CA LEU A 640 -28.07 9.59 4.00
C LEU A 640 -27.77 8.28 3.27
N ASP A 641 -27.13 8.36 2.11
CA ASP A 641 -26.86 7.23 1.23
C ASP A 641 -25.48 7.35 0.56
N ASP A 642 -25.41 7.40 -0.77
CA ASP A 642 -24.16 7.49 -1.51
C ASP A 642 -23.54 8.88 -1.29
N ALA A 643 -22.23 8.95 -1.10
CA ALA A 643 -21.50 10.21 -1.22
C ALA A 643 -21.45 10.67 -2.69
N VAL A 644 -21.15 11.95 -2.93
CA VAL A 644 -21.09 12.47 -4.30
C VAL A 644 -20.05 11.75 -5.14
N GLY A 645 -18.81 11.57 -4.65
CA GLY A 645 -17.79 10.89 -5.43
C GLY A 645 -18.19 9.45 -5.76
N GLU A 646 -18.72 8.71 -4.77
CA GLU A 646 -19.27 7.36 -4.98
C GLU A 646 -20.42 7.34 -6.02
N ALA A 647 -21.30 8.34 -6.03
CA ALA A 647 -22.34 8.44 -7.04
C ALA A 647 -21.77 8.66 -8.45
N PHE A 648 -20.73 9.48 -8.59
CA PHE A 648 -20.00 9.66 -9.85
C PHE A 648 -19.37 8.33 -10.31
N ASP A 649 -18.71 7.60 -9.41
CA ASP A 649 -18.07 6.32 -9.74
C ASP A 649 -19.09 5.25 -10.14
N LYS A 650 -20.24 5.17 -9.44
CA LYS A 650 -21.32 4.24 -9.79
C LYS A 650 -21.96 4.57 -11.14
N VAL A 651 -22.18 5.85 -11.44
CA VAL A 651 -22.70 6.27 -12.76
C VAL A 651 -21.69 5.98 -13.85
N ALA A 652 -20.41 6.30 -13.65
CA ALA A 652 -19.36 5.97 -14.59
C ALA A 652 -19.26 4.46 -14.87
N LYS A 653 -19.33 3.64 -13.81
CA LYS A 653 -19.36 2.18 -13.92
C LYS A 653 -20.57 1.67 -14.70
N ALA A 654 -21.76 2.22 -14.47
CA ALA A 654 -22.96 1.86 -15.21
C ALA A 654 -22.90 2.22 -16.70
N LEU A 655 -22.14 3.27 -17.04
CA LEU A 655 -21.89 3.71 -18.41
C LEU A 655 -20.69 3.01 -19.07
N GLY A 656 -20.01 2.09 -18.37
CA GLY A 656 -18.83 1.41 -18.90
C GLY A 656 -17.58 2.30 -19.00
N LEU A 657 -17.56 3.45 -18.32
CA LEU A 657 -16.49 4.45 -18.42
C LEU A 657 -15.26 4.12 -17.57
N GLY A 658 -15.36 3.17 -16.64
CA GLY A 658 -14.26 2.75 -15.76
C GLY A 658 -14.15 3.56 -14.46
N TYR A 659 -12.99 3.46 -13.80
CA TYR A 659 -12.65 4.11 -12.52
C TYR A 659 -11.34 4.91 -12.67
N PRO A 660 -11.16 6.07 -11.99
CA PRO A 660 -12.15 6.79 -11.20
C PRO A 660 -13.15 7.53 -12.09
N GLY A 661 -14.42 7.56 -11.71
CA GLY A 661 -15.54 8.06 -12.51
C GLY A 661 -15.67 9.58 -12.51
N GLY A 662 -15.33 10.22 -11.39
CA GLY A 662 -15.38 11.68 -11.20
C GLY A 662 -14.78 12.49 -12.36
N PRO A 663 -13.48 12.32 -12.65
CA PRO A 663 -12.81 13.04 -13.73
C PRO A 663 -13.39 12.77 -15.13
N ILE A 664 -13.89 11.55 -15.38
CA ILE A 664 -14.41 11.17 -16.70
C ILE A 664 -15.74 11.86 -16.96
N ILE A 665 -16.66 11.76 -16.00
CA ILE A 665 -17.98 12.41 -16.07
C ILE A 665 -17.78 13.92 -16.24
N SER A 666 -16.84 14.52 -15.51
CA SER A 666 -16.52 15.94 -15.61
C SER A 666 -16.07 16.34 -17.01
N ARG A 667 -15.21 15.54 -17.65
CA ARG A 667 -14.73 15.81 -19.01
C ARG A 667 -15.85 15.71 -20.04
N LEU A 668 -16.65 14.64 -19.95
CA LEU A 668 -17.81 14.47 -20.84
C LEU A 668 -18.83 15.60 -20.70
N ALA A 669 -19.01 16.12 -19.48
CA ALA A 669 -19.95 17.20 -19.22
C ALA A 669 -19.56 18.54 -19.88
N GLU A 670 -18.30 18.75 -20.26
CA GLU A 670 -17.84 20.02 -20.87
C GLU A 670 -18.53 20.30 -22.22
N ASP A 671 -18.78 19.23 -22.99
CA ASP A 671 -19.43 19.31 -24.31
C ASP A 671 -20.95 19.08 -24.25
N GLY A 672 -21.50 18.90 -23.06
CA GLY A 672 -22.90 18.54 -22.83
C GLY A 672 -23.82 19.71 -22.52
N ASN A 673 -25.11 19.56 -22.84
CA ASN A 673 -26.15 20.46 -22.37
C ASN A 673 -26.68 20.02 -20.99
N PRO A 674 -26.45 20.80 -19.91
CA PRO A 674 -26.87 20.45 -18.55
C PRO A 674 -28.40 20.46 -18.32
N LYS A 675 -29.18 20.79 -19.36
CA LYS A 675 -30.65 20.81 -19.34
C LYS A 675 -31.27 19.79 -20.29
N ALA A 676 -30.46 18.92 -20.90
CA ALA A 676 -30.95 17.93 -21.85
C ALA A 676 -31.84 16.88 -21.17
N ILE A 677 -31.50 16.48 -19.94
CA ILE A 677 -32.22 15.45 -19.19
C ILE A 677 -32.66 16.00 -17.84
N ASP A 678 -33.94 15.82 -17.51
CA ASP A 678 -34.51 16.30 -16.25
C ASP A 678 -34.31 15.28 -15.12
N PHE A 679 -33.13 15.30 -14.50
CA PHE A 679 -32.84 14.47 -13.34
C PHE A 679 -33.36 15.06 -12.01
N PRO A 680 -33.75 14.23 -11.03
CA PRO A 680 -34.32 14.71 -9.77
C PRO A 680 -33.28 15.41 -8.89
N ARG A 681 -33.68 16.51 -8.22
CA ARG A 681 -32.90 17.18 -7.16
C ARG A 681 -33.46 16.83 -5.79
N ALA A 682 -32.97 15.74 -5.19
CA ALA A 682 -33.49 15.20 -3.93
C ALA A 682 -33.25 16.12 -2.72
N LEU A 683 -34.05 15.93 -1.65
CA LEU A 683 -33.93 16.62 -0.34
C LEU A 683 -33.69 18.14 -0.41
N ASN A 684 -34.38 18.82 -1.33
CA ASN A 684 -34.16 20.23 -1.64
C ASN A 684 -35.12 21.19 -0.88
N ARG A 685 -35.63 20.77 0.28
CA ARG A 685 -36.55 21.58 1.10
C ARG A 685 -35.76 22.57 1.96
N LYS A 686 -36.33 23.76 2.21
CA LYS A 686 -35.71 24.79 3.06
C LYS A 686 -35.62 24.28 4.50
N GLY A 687 -34.44 24.40 5.12
CA GLY A 687 -34.15 23.93 6.50
C GLY A 687 -33.71 22.47 6.60
N ASP A 688 -33.68 21.71 5.50
CA ASP A 688 -33.09 20.37 5.49
C ASP A 688 -31.71 20.43 4.80
N TYR A 689 -30.65 20.16 5.55
CA TYR A 689 -29.26 20.19 5.07
C TYR A 689 -28.71 18.79 4.72
N ARG A 690 -29.49 17.72 4.88
CA ARG A 690 -29.08 16.35 4.55
C ARG A 690 -29.05 16.08 3.05
N PHE A 691 -28.15 15.22 2.57
CA PHE A 691 -28.00 14.88 1.16
C PHE A 691 -28.56 13.48 0.85
N SER A 692 -28.94 13.24 -0.41
CA SER A 692 -29.34 11.92 -0.91
C SER A 692 -29.17 11.89 -2.41
N LEU A 693 -28.45 10.88 -2.90
CA LEU A 693 -28.09 10.66 -4.30
C LEU A 693 -28.63 9.33 -4.83
N SER A 694 -29.11 8.43 -3.97
CA SER A 694 -29.70 7.15 -4.40
C SER A 694 -30.82 7.31 -5.44
N GLY A 695 -31.75 8.26 -5.22
CA GLY A 695 -32.82 8.55 -6.16
C GLY A 695 -32.33 9.14 -7.49
N LEU A 696 -31.24 9.90 -7.47
CA LEU A 696 -30.60 10.42 -8.68
C LEU A 696 -29.94 9.29 -9.48
N LYS A 697 -29.19 8.40 -8.81
CA LYS A 697 -28.62 7.20 -9.41
C LYS A 697 -29.69 6.35 -10.10
N THR A 698 -30.79 6.04 -9.40
CA THR A 698 -31.89 5.26 -9.99
C THR A 698 -32.48 5.95 -11.22
N ALA A 699 -32.64 7.27 -11.21
CA ALA A 699 -33.13 8.01 -12.37
C ALA A 699 -32.16 7.92 -13.57
N VAL A 700 -30.85 7.98 -13.33
CA VAL A 700 -29.83 7.79 -14.37
C VAL A 700 -29.88 6.37 -14.95
N MET A 701 -29.94 5.34 -14.10
CA MET A 701 -30.06 3.94 -14.55
C MET A 701 -31.32 3.70 -15.37
N LEU A 702 -32.47 4.21 -14.91
CA LEU A 702 -33.74 4.08 -15.64
C LEU A 702 -33.69 4.80 -16.99
N TYR A 703 -33.03 5.95 -17.07
CA TYR A 703 -32.83 6.64 -18.35
C TYR A 703 -32.01 5.79 -19.32
N ILE A 704 -30.87 5.24 -18.86
CA ILE A 704 -30.00 4.35 -19.65
C ILE A 704 -30.78 3.13 -20.16
N GLU A 705 -31.53 2.46 -19.29
CA GLU A 705 -32.35 1.29 -19.65
C GLU A 705 -33.43 1.63 -20.69
N GLN A 706 -34.08 2.79 -20.56
CA GLN A 706 -35.14 3.22 -21.48
C GLN A 706 -34.60 3.55 -22.87
N GLU A 707 -33.46 4.24 -22.96
CA GLU A 707 -32.81 4.55 -24.24
C GLU A 707 -32.32 3.26 -24.92
N ASN A 708 -31.65 2.38 -24.17
CA ASN A 708 -31.19 1.08 -24.69
C ASN A 708 -32.35 0.21 -25.18
N LYS A 709 -33.43 0.10 -24.41
CA LYS A 709 -34.63 -0.65 -24.80
C LYS A 709 -35.31 -0.06 -26.04
N ALA A 710 -35.20 1.25 -26.23
CA ALA A 710 -35.71 1.92 -27.41
C ALA A 710 -34.75 1.89 -28.61
N GLY A 711 -33.57 1.28 -28.47
CA GLY A 711 -32.55 1.21 -29.51
C GLY A 711 -31.99 2.58 -29.92
N ARG A 712 -32.04 3.56 -29.01
CA ARG A 712 -31.51 4.91 -29.24
C ARG A 712 -30.12 5.06 -28.62
N PRO A 713 -29.17 5.70 -29.32
CA PRO A 713 -27.86 5.99 -28.75
C PRO A 713 -28.00 7.02 -27.62
N ILE A 714 -27.26 6.80 -26.53
CA ILE A 714 -27.20 7.73 -25.40
C ILE A 714 -26.17 8.82 -25.72
N HIS A 715 -26.60 10.08 -25.70
CA HIS A 715 -25.67 11.21 -25.84
C HIS A 715 -24.92 11.43 -24.50
N LEU A 716 -23.78 10.75 -24.33
CA LEU A 716 -23.01 10.75 -23.07
C LEU A 716 -22.67 12.15 -22.54
N PRO A 717 -22.28 13.15 -23.37
CA PRO A 717 -22.04 14.50 -22.87
C PRO A 717 -23.27 15.13 -22.20
N ASP A 718 -24.45 15.00 -22.80
CA ASP A 718 -25.70 15.55 -22.28
C ASP A 718 -26.12 14.88 -20.97
N LEU A 719 -25.91 13.56 -20.88
CA LEU A 719 -26.16 12.79 -19.67
C LEU A 719 -25.22 13.24 -18.54
N ALA A 720 -23.92 13.30 -18.81
CA ALA A 720 -22.91 13.73 -17.85
C ALA A 720 -23.20 15.15 -17.35
N ALA A 721 -23.43 16.11 -18.26
CA ALA A 721 -23.74 17.50 -17.90
C ALA A 721 -25.04 17.63 -17.11
N SER A 722 -26.08 16.88 -17.47
CA SER A 722 -27.36 16.90 -16.76
C SER A 722 -27.25 16.29 -15.36
N PHE A 723 -26.46 15.21 -15.22
CA PHE A 723 -26.17 14.56 -13.94
C PHE A 723 -25.37 15.48 -13.01
N GLU A 724 -24.27 16.06 -13.49
CA GLU A 724 -23.45 17.02 -12.72
C GLU A 724 -24.30 18.20 -12.24
N ALA A 725 -25.10 18.77 -13.15
CA ALA A 725 -25.99 19.89 -12.80
C ALA A 725 -26.99 19.50 -11.70
N ALA A 726 -27.51 18.27 -11.70
CA ALA A 726 -28.42 17.80 -10.67
C ALA A 726 -27.74 17.68 -9.31
N VAL A 727 -26.52 17.16 -9.26
CA VAL A 727 -25.71 17.07 -8.04
C VAL A 727 -25.36 18.47 -7.51
N PHE A 728 -24.72 19.29 -8.35
CA PHE A 728 -24.14 20.56 -7.92
C PHE A 728 -25.19 21.61 -7.53
N ASP A 729 -26.37 21.60 -8.18
CA ASP A 729 -27.46 22.49 -7.79
C ASP A 729 -27.93 22.28 -6.34
N VAL A 730 -27.89 21.03 -5.84
CA VAL A 730 -28.24 20.72 -4.45
C VAL A 730 -27.16 21.24 -3.50
N GLN A 731 -25.88 21.01 -3.82
CA GLN A 731 -24.74 21.53 -3.04
C GLN A 731 -24.84 23.06 -2.88
N TYR A 732 -25.00 23.78 -3.99
CA TYR A 732 -25.09 25.24 -3.99
C TYR A 732 -26.28 25.75 -3.17
N LYS A 733 -27.47 25.16 -3.35
CA LYS A 733 -28.68 25.61 -2.65
C LYS A 733 -28.55 25.45 -1.13
N LYS A 734 -28.00 24.32 -0.67
CA LYS A 734 -27.78 24.06 0.76
C LYS A 734 -26.71 24.99 1.34
N ALA A 735 -25.56 25.13 0.69
CA ALA A 735 -24.52 26.08 1.09
C ALA A 735 -25.04 27.52 1.21
N ARG A 736 -25.77 28.01 0.19
CA ARG A 736 -26.37 29.35 0.19
C ARG A 736 -27.36 29.54 1.34
N ASN A 737 -28.18 28.54 1.64
CA ASN A 737 -29.14 28.62 2.73
C ASN A 737 -28.45 28.66 4.09
N ALA A 738 -27.42 27.82 4.30
CA ALA A 738 -26.61 27.81 5.52
C ALA A 738 -25.88 29.14 5.74
N LEU A 739 -25.28 29.71 4.69
CA LEU A 739 -24.64 31.04 4.75
C LEU A 739 -25.63 32.15 5.18
N ARG A 740 -26.88 32.08 4.71
CA ARG A 740 -27.92 33.05 5.10
C ARG A 740 -28.39 32.87 6.53
N GLU A 741 -28.48 31.64 7.00
CA GLU A 741 -28.96 31.30 8.35
C GLU A 741 -27.92 31.60 9.42
N THR A 742 -26.66 31.24 9.16
CA THR A 742 -25.53 31.47 10.08
C THR A 742 -25.01 32.91 10.02
N GLY A 743 -25.21 33.61 8.90
CA GLY A 743 -24.67 34.94 8.67
C GLY A 743 -23.19 34.98 8.27
N ALA A 744 -22.55 33.81 8.11
CA ALA A 744 -21.17 33.68 7.69
C ALA A 744 -20.92 34.39 6.34
N LYS A 745 -19.74 35.00 6.21
CA LYS A 745 -19.32 35.76 5.01
C LYS A 745 -18.27 35.03 4.18
N GLU A 746 -17.81 33.90 4.66
CA GLU A 746 -16.83 33.06 3.99
C GLU A 746 -17.41 31.66 3.75
N TYR A 747 -17.06 31.10 2.60
CA TYR A 747 -17.43 29.75 2.19
C TYR A 747 -16.20 29.01 1.68
N CYS A 748 -16.01 27.80 2.17
CA CYS A 748 -14.93 26.91 1.80
C CYS A 748 -15.48 25.60 1.25
N ILE A 749 -14.70 24.92 0.42
CA ILE A 749 -15.03 23.59 -0.10
C ILE A 749 -13.78 22.70 -0.06
N GLY A 750 -13.95 21.40 0.16
CA GLY A 750 -12.86 20.43 0.18
C GLY A 750 -13.33 19.06 -0.33
N GLY A 751 -12.40 18.10 -0.39
CA GLY A 751 -12.64 16.76 -0.91
C GLY A 751 -12.42 16.62 -2.41
N GLY A 752 -12.21 15.37 -2.87
CA GLY A 752 -11.82 15.08 -4.25
C GLY A 752 -12.79 15.59 -5.32
N VAL A 753 -14.08 15.76 -5.04
CA VAL A 753 -15.04 16.31 -6.01
C VAL A 753 -14.92 17.84 -6.12
N ALA A 754 -14.31 18.51 -5.13
CA ALA A 754 -13.99 19.93 -5.21
C ALA A 754 -13.00 20.24 -6.35
N ALA A 755 -12.29 19.23 -6.87
CA ALA A 755 -11.45 19.33 -8.07
C ALA A 755 -12.25 19.60 -9.36
N ASN A 756 -13.58 19.40 -9.35
CA ASN A 756 -14.43 19.56 -10.53
C ASN A 756 -14.54 21.04 -10.96
N PRO A 757 -14.20 21.40 -12.21
CA PRO A 757 -14.20 22.78 -12.67
C PRO A 757 -15.59 23.42 -12.67
N HIS A 758 -16.64 22.66 -13.04
CA HIS A 758 -18.01 23.17 -13.06
C HIS A 758 -18.52 23.48 -11.65
N LEU A 759 -18.23 22.63 -10.66
CA LEU A 759 -18.58 22.87 -9.26
C LEU A 759 -17.87 24.12 -8.72
N ARG A 760 -16.56 24.23 -8.93
CA ARG A 760 -15.75 25.39 -8.52
C ARG A 760 -16.31 26.69 -9.09
N ASP A 761 -16.44 26.75 -10.40
CA ASP A 761 -16.89 27.94 -11.13
C ASP A 761 -18.34 28.30 -10.78
N MET A 762 -19.21 27.32 -10.57
CA MET A 762 -20.56 27.56 -10.08
C MET A 762 -20.55 28.19 -8.68
N MET A 763 -19.82 27.62 -7.72
CA MET A 763 -19.77 28.12 -6.35
C MET A 763 -19.20 29.54 -6.29
N VAL A 764 -18.06 29.78 -6.93
CA VAL A 764 -17.42 31.10 -7.01
C VAL A 764 -18.37 32.12 -7.64
N ARG A 765 -18.89 31.86 -8.85
CA ARG A 765 -19.74 32.85 -9.55
C ARG A 765 -21.06 33.13 -8.83
N LYS A 766 -21.69 32.13 -8.22
CA LYS A 766 -23.03 32.32 -7.62
C LYS A 766 -22.96 32.88 -6.19
N LEU A 767 -21.97 32.50 -5.38
CA LEU A 767 -21.82 32.99 -4.01
C LEU A 767 -21.12 34.36 -3.94
N SER A 768 -20.10 34.61 -4.77
CA SER A 768 -19.42 35.93 -4.77
C SER A 768 -20.36 37.08 -5.16
N ARG A 769 -21.36 36.85 -6.04
CA ARG A 769 -22.42 37.83 -6.34
C ARG A 769 -23.28 38.22 -5.13
N GLN A 770 -23.24 37.43 -4.06
CA GLN A 770 -23.95 37.69 -2.80
C GLN A 770 -23.01 38.29 -1.73
N GLY A 771 -21.78 38.68 -2.10
CA GLY A 771 -20.80 39.25 -1.18
C GLY A 771 -20.16 38.21 -0.24
N ILE A 772 -20.17 36.93 -0.63
CA ILE A 772 -19.50 35.84 0.10
C ILE A 772 -18.11 35.64 -0.50
N ARG A 773 -17.07 35.61 0.33
CA ARG A 773 -15.72 35.20 -0.08
C ARG A 773 -15.72 33.68 -0.23
N VAL A 774 -15.35 33.19 -1.40
CA VAL A 774 -15.27 31.75 -1.69
C VAL A 774 -13.80 31.35 -1.76
N THR A 775 -13.40 30.40 -0.92
CA THR A 775 -12.10 29.76 -0.97
C THR A 775 -12.25 28.34 -1.51
N VAL A 776 -11.36 27.99 -2.44
CA VAL A 776 -11.22 26.65 -3.00
C VAL A 776 -9.74 26.26 -2.85
N PRO A 777 -9.40 25.05 -2.40
CA PRO A 777 -8.01 24.64 -2.27
C PRO A 777 -7.38 24.45 -3.66
N PRO A 778 -6.04 24.41 -3.75
CA PRO A 778 -5.34 24.07 -4.99
C PRO A 778 -5.75 22.67 -5.47
N GLN A 779 -5.62 22.41 -6.78
CA GLN A 779 -6.10 21.15 -7.36
C GLN A 779 -5.43 19.92 -6.74
N ASN A 780 -4.12 19.99 -6.51
CA ASN A 780 -3.31 18.95 -5.88
C ASN A 780 -3.56 18.79 -4.36
N ALA A 781 -4.40 19.63 -3.76
CA ALA A 781 -4.80 19.54 -2.36
C ALA A 781 -6.31 19.24 -2.20
N CYS A 782 -7.02 18.92 -3.29
CA CYS A 782 -8.42 18.48 -3.24
C CYS A 782 -8.57 16.99 -2.97
N THR A 783 -7.74 16.18 -3.62
CA THR A 783 -7.66 14.74 -3.40
C THR A 783 -6.89 14.45 -2.12
N ASP A 784 -6.88 13.21 -1.65
CA ASP A 784 -6.19 12.85 -0.43
C ASP A 784 -4.67 13.05 -0.59
N ASN A 785 -4.08 13.78 0.34
CA ASN A 785 -2.67 14.17 0.33
C ASN A 785 -2.21 14.43 1.77
N ALA A 786 -0.91 14.35 2.02
CA ALA A 786 -0.39 14.62 3.35
C ALA A 786 -0.20 16.11 3.65
N ALA A 787 -0.18 17.00 2.65
CA ALA A 787 -0.05 18.44 2.89
C ALA A 787 -1.21 18.97 3.74
N MET A 788 -2.43 18.52 3.50
CA MET A 788 -3.60 18.90 4.30
C MET A 788 -3.50 18.41 5.75
N ILE A 789 -2.90 17.23 5.96
CA ILE A 789 -2.65 16.65 7.28
C ILE A 789 -1.52 17.40 7.98
N ALA A 790 -0.47 17.79 7.24
CA ALA A 790 0.64 18.58 7.74
C ALA A 790 0.19 19.94 8.29
N VAL A 791 -0.74 20.61 7.61
CA VAL A 791 -1.29 21.90 8.10
C VAL A 791 -1.97 21.72 9.47
N VAL A 792 -2.78 20.67 9.65
CA VAL A 792 -3.41 20.39 10.95
C VAL A 792 -2.37 19.99 11.99
N ALA A 793 -1.45 19.10 11.63
CA ALA A 793 -0.39 18.63 12.53
C ALA A 793 0.49 19.78 13.02
N ARG A 794 0.82 20.75 12.15
CA ARG A 794 1.53 21.99 12.51
C ARG A 794 0.75 22.82 13.52
N GLU A 795 -0.55 23.03 13.31
CA GLU A 795 -1.37 23.82 14.23
C GLU A 795 -1.47 23.16 15.61
N LYS A 796 -1.61 21.83 15.67
CA LYS A 796 -1.56 21.05 16.91
C LYS A 796 -0.18 21.11 17.58
N PHE A 797 0.90 21.00 16.79
CA PHE A 797 2.27 21.14 17.28
C PHE A 797 2.50 22.51 17.94
N LEU A 798 2.08 23.59 17.29
CA LEU A 798 2.22 24.96 17.83
C LEU A 798 1.43 25.18 19.13
N LYS A 799 0.35 24.41 19.35
CA LYS A 799 -0.45 24.41 20.58
C LYS A 799 0.06 23.44 21.65
N GLY A 800 1.02 22.56 21.31
CA GLY A 800 1.49 21.49 22.20
C GLY A 800 0.47 20.34 22.37
N GLU A 801 -0.40 20.13 21.39
CA GLU A 801 -1.41 19.06 21.38
C GLU A 801 -0.80 17.79 20.77
N PHE A 802 -0.35 16.87 21.63
CA PHE A 802 0.26 15.60 21.25
C PHE A 802 -0.61 14.40 21.62
N SER A 803 -0.43 13.30 20.89
CA SER A 803 -1.10 12.03 21.12
C SER A 803 -0.19 11.03 21.84
N ASP A 804 -0.79 10.17 22.67
CA ASP A 804 -0.10 9.02 23.24
C ASP A 804 0.12 7.92 22.19
N PHE A 805 1.14 7.09 22.40
CA PHE A 805 1.43 5.94 21.54
C PHE A 805 0.39 4.82 21.66
N SER A 806 -0.53 4.89 22.62
CA SER A 806 -1.62 3.92 22.82
C SER A 806 -2.88 4.21 21.98
N ILE A 807 -2.85 5.20 21.07
CA ILE A 807 -4.02 5.59 20.26
C ILE A 807 -4.33 4.58 19.16
N ASP A 808 -5.59 4.23 18.89
CA ASP A 808 -5.93 3.35 17.76
C ASP A 808 -6.40 4.13 16.53
N ALA A 809 -6.39 3.47 15.37
CA ALA A 809 -7.06 3.96 14.17
C ALA A 809 -8.59 3.99 14.41
N ASP A 810 -9.24 5.08 14.00
CA ASP A 810 -10.69 5.24 14.14
C ASP A 810 -11.34 5.35 12.75
N PRO A 811 -11.80 4.24 12.14
CA PRO A 811 -12.35 4.26 10.80
C PRO A 811 -13.65 5.10 10.69
N ASN A 812 -14.32 5.38 11.81
CA ASN A 812 -15.58 6.12 11.86
C ASN A 812 -15.43 7.45 12.59
N MET A 813 -14.20 7.99 12.68
CA MET A 813 -13.93 9.24 13.37
C MET A 813 -14.81 10.37 12.83
N THR A 814 -15.54 11.02 13.72
CA THR A 814 -16.39 12.16 13.37
C THR A 814 -15.58 13.45 13.37
N LEU A 815 -15.96 14.41 12.53
CA LEU A 815 -15.39 15.76 12.51
C LEU A 815 -15.64 16.51 13.83
#